data_AF-A0A0C3DI42-F1
#
_entry.id   AF-A0A0C3DI42-F1
#
_cell.length_a   1.000
_cell.length_b   1.000
_cell.length_c   1.000
_cell.angle_alpha   90.00
_cell.angle_beta   90.00
_cell.angle_gamma   90.00
#
_symmetry.space_group_name_H-M   'P 1'
#
loop_
_entity.id
_entity.type
_entity.pdbx_description
1 polymer ?
#
loop_
_entity_poly.entity_id
_entity_poly.type
_entity_poly.pdbx_seq_one_letter_code
_entity_poly.pdbx_strand_id
1 'polypeptide(L)'
;MFFKKGDAVVNPAAPSRPPEPLFTTTIADHIKVKFGRGFDVQEVTTGFESRWVYLGNVKTDVQKDAISQLLEKYGLVDQLNVPEAPMRRSMTVKAQFSSPSEAIKAATELNGYDFHGQPLTARVSINNSSRGTTTIDDTGVHVTWQLPHRMGYAGYATLKEAKAAMEVACATPIYNSIVTADLYDGLPAVGAYNVVLRHLPAQTTEKDIRRLGDAESIMLERPNYISLERATQKIQSMLEECGTIISFDVLPPPYSHGLVKAWVKFSTYAEARAAQDYLDNKDLPFLGRTLLYVRHVLSMSHTFPYPVYNKLREDIAWLRTSWSQRYGPGITLSARGNVKGLAEGPVFIRLSCEDATLLSHLKYEFEQLMRGETVIFDKKPIWDDFLISSAGTSFLDWLHQQYPGLEIQLHRTRRVVTVLGSLARRHQAKQEIIRKLVDVKSLQQWHIPFTGKSLGLFLSEDLLRLQVNLGAGNCFFDFPKRSLVVRGNEETFHIACKAVQDAQDRRGTESYTSDAICPVCLDEAAVPTSLPCGHQWCRGCLMGYLAAAVDNKTFPLRCLGDDARCTEPIPLSLSRELLAANDFDAVLEAAFWTYVHGRPDEFHNCPAPDCTQIYRPAPRNTILQCPSCLARICPACHIEYHDGLTCEERDVADDKLFAEWRSTHDVKSCPVCRIPIERSEGCNHMTCTRCQSHICWQCLAIFPKGDGIYDHMRLTHGTIGGLF
;
A
#
# COMPACT_ATOMS: atom_id res chain seq x y z
N MET A 1 -11.16 -61.44 -35.25
CA MET A 1 -11.64 -60.33 -36.11
C MET A 1 -13.15 -60.50 -36.25
N PHE A 2 -14.06 -59.66 -35.78
CA PHE A 2 -14.03 -58.30 -35.24
C PHE A 2 -15.11 -58.16 -34.15
N PHE A 3 -14.79 -57.37 -33.12
CA PHE A 3 -15.61 -57.10 -31.94
C PHE A 3 -16.80 -56.18 -32.25
N LYS A 4 -17.93 -56.45 -31.59
CA LYS A 4 -19.13 -55.59 -31.55
C LYS A 4 -18.80 -54.24 -30.90
N LYS A 5 -19.28 -53.16 -31.52
CA LYS A 5 -19.30 -51.79 -30.95
C LYS A 5 -20.13 -51.79 -29.67
N GLY A 6 -19.54 -51.34 -28.56
CA GLY A 6 -20.24 -51.04 -27.33
C GLY A 6 -20.81 -49.61 -27.38
N ASP A 7 -22.05 -49.47 -26.95
CA ASP A 7 -22.76 -48.20 -26.83
C ASP A 7 -22.08 -47.31 -25.77
N ALA A 8 -21.79 -46.07 -26.15
CA ALA A 8 -21.31 -45.04 -25.24
C ALA A 8 -22.45 -44.58 -24.33
N VAL A 9 -22.34 -44.85 -23.03
CA VAL A 9 -23.23 -44.32 -22.01
C VAL A 9 -23.02 -42.81 -21.92
N VAL A 10 -23.96 -42.05 -22.47
CA VAL A 10 -24.04 -40.60 -22.31
C VAL A 10 -24.49 -40.32 -20.87
N ASN A 11 -23.59 -39.78 -20.05
CA ASN A 11 -23.94 -39.28 -18.72
C ASN A 11 -24.96 -38.12 -18.86
N PRO A 12 -26.07 -38.12 -18.10
CA PRO A 12 -27.03 -37.02 -18.14
C PRO A 12 -26.37 -35.74 -17.63
N ALA A 13 -26.50 -34.65 -18.41
CA ALA A 13 -26.03 -33.33 -18.03
C ALA A 13 -26.61 -32.93 -16.67
N ALA A 14 -25.74 -32.54 -15.74
CA ALA A 14 -26.13 -32.02 -14.44
C ALA A 14 -27.08 -30.82 -14.61
N PRO A 15 -28.11 -30.67 -13.76
CA PRO A 15 -29.04 -29.55 -13.85
C PRO A 15 -28.29 -28.23 -13.74
N SER A 16 -28.46 -27.36 -14.73
CA SER A 16 -27.87 -26.02 -14.77
C SER A 16 -28.45 -25.19 -13.63
N ARG A 17 -27.74 -25.16 -12.49
CA ARG A 17 -28.05 -24.26 -11.38
C ARG A 17 -27.88 -22.81 -11.85
N PRO A 18 -28.73 -21.87 -11.40
CA PRO A 18 -28.57 -20.47 -11.73
C PRO A 18 -27.17 -20.00 -11.31
N PRO A 19 -26.49 -19.18 -12.13
CA PRO A 19 -25.16 -18.69 -11.80
C PRO A 19 -25.22 -17.89 -10.49
N GLU A 20 -24.44 -18.31 -9.50
CA GLU A 20 -24.26 -17.51 -8.28
C GLU A 20 -23.67 -16.14 -8.64
N PRO A 21 -24.08 -15.06 -7.93
CA PRO A 21 -23.51 -13.75 -8.15
C PRO A 21 -21.99 -13.77 -7.90
N LEU A 22 -21.23 -13.14 -8.79
CA LEU A 22 -19.77 -13.04 -8.65
C LEU A 22 -19.41 -12.27 -7.38
N PHE A 23 -18.44 -12.78 -6.63
CA PHE A 23 -17.90 -12.08 -5.46
C PHE A 23 -16.97 -10.96 -5.94
N THR A 24 -17.28 -9.71 -5.59
CA THR A 24 -16.47 -8.55 -5.98
C THR A 24 -15.65 -8.06 -4.80
N THR A 25 -14.35 -7.89 -4.98
CA THR A 25 -13.46 -7.26 -3.99
C THR A 25 -12.46 -6.32 -4.67
N THR A 26 -11.73 -5.54 -3.86
CA THR A 26 -10.63 -4.71 -4.35
C THR A 26 -9.30 -5.24 -3.84
N ILE A 27 -8.35 -5.43 -4.76
CA ILE A 27 -6.97 -5.79 -4.48
C ILE A 27 -6.09 -4.57 -4.75
N ALA A 28 -5.05 -4.37 -3.92
CA ALA A 28 -4.11 -3.25 -4.07
C ALA A 28 -4.80 -1.88 -4.22
N ASP A 29 -5.82 -1.57 -3.42
CA ASP A 29 -6.52 -0.27 -3.33
C ASP A 29 -7.30 0.24 -4.56
N HIS A 30 -6.94 -0.17 -5.78
CA HIS A 30 -7.54 0.33 -7.03
C HIS A 30 -7.99 -0.77 -8.00
N ILE A 31 -7.58 -2.03 -7.80
CA ILE A 31 -7.87 -3.12 -8.73
C ILE A 31 -9.14 -3.82 -8.30
N LYS A 32 -10.24 -3.65 -9.04
CA LYS A 32 -11.49 -4.36 -8.76
C LYS A 32 -11.48 -5.71 -9.46
N VAL A 33 -11.77 -6.76 -8.71
CA VAL A 33 -11.73 -8.14 -9.22
C VAL A 33 -13.04 -8.83 -8.88
N LYS A 34 -13.61 -9.52 -9.87
CA LYS A 34 -14.78 -10.39 -9.70
C LYS A 34 -14.36 -11.85 -9.72
N PHE A 35 -14.74 -12.58 -8.69
CA PHE A 35 -14.41 -13.98 -8.50
C PHE A 35 -15.66 -14.87 -8.63
N GLY A 36 -15.50 -15.97 -9.36
CA GLY A 36 -16.43 -17.09 -9.39
C GLY A 36 -16.03 -18.20 -8.39
N ARG A 37 -16.76 -19.31 -8.45
CA ARG A 37 -16.47 -20.50 -7.62
C ARG A 37 -15.05 -21.02 -7.89
N GLY A 38 -14.41 -21.56 -6.86
CA GLY A 38 -13.02 -22.01 -6.91
C GLY A 38 -12.00 -20.86 -6.92
N PHE A 39 -12.40 -19.65 -6.51
CA PHE A 39 -11.58 -18.43 -6.62
C PHE A 39 -11.18 -18.12 -8.06
N ASP A 40 -11.99 -18.54 -9.02
CA ASP A 40 -11.74 -18.28 -10.43
C ASP A 40 -11.92 -16.79 -10.74
N VAL A 41 -10.91 -16.16 -11.33
CA VAL A 41 -10.96 -14.73 -11.66
C VAL A 41 -11.69 -14.55 -12.99
N GLN A 42 -12.83 -13.86 -12.92
CA GLN A 42 -13.74 -13.69 -14.05
C GLN A 42 -13.57 -12.32 -14.73
N GLU A 43 -13.33 -11.28 -13.94
CA GLU A 43 -13.15 -9.91 -14.44
C GLU A 43 -12.13 -9.14 -13.60
N VAL A 44 -11.25 -8.38 -14.27
CA VAL A 44 -10.25 -7.51 -13.63
C VAL A 44 -10.35 -6.11 -14.23
N THR A 45 -10.67 -5.12 -13.38
CA THR A 45 -10.59 -3.70 -13.69
C THR A 45 -9.40 -3.09 -12.94
N THR A 46 -8.41 -2.60 -13.67
CA THR A 46 -7.19 -2.00 -13.12
C THR A 46 -7.44 -0.59 -12.58
N GLY A 47 -6.51 -0.09 -11.77
CA GLY A 47 -6.60 1.29 -11.27
C GLY A 47 -6.44 2.37 -12.37
N PHE A 48 -5.90 2.00 -13.54
CA PHE A 48 -5.68 2.89 -14.68
C PHE A 48 -6.95 3.07 -15.52
N GLU A 49 -7.95 2.22 -15.30
CA GLU A 49 -9.17 2.16 -16.09
C GLU A 49 -10.29 2.95 -15.40
N SER A 50 -10.34 4.25 -15.65
CA SER A 50 -11.48 5.05 -15.21
C SER A 50 -12.53 5.18 -16.30
N ARG A 51 -13.78 5.13 -15.87
CA ARG A 51 -14.94 5.49 -16.69
C ARG A 51 -15.10 7.01 -16.80
N TRP A 52 -14.38 7.77 -15.99
CA TRP A 52 -14.54 9.22 -15.93
C TRP A 52 -13.53 9.93 -16.82
N VAL A 53 -13.99 10.90 -17.59
CA VAL A 53 -13.18 11.82 -18.40
C VAL A 53 -13.45 13.24 -17.94
N TYR A 54 -12.39 14.03 -17.77
CA TYR A 54 -12.46 15.46 -17.60
C TYR A 54 -12.14 16.14 -18.93
N LEU A 55 -13.07 16.98 -19.40
CA LEU A 55 -12.88 17.90 -20.51
C LEU A 55 -12.69 19.31 -19.96
N GLY A 56 -11.46 19.81 -19.94
CA GLY A 56 -11.14 21.19 -19.59
C GLY A 56 -11.09 22.09 -20.82
N ASN A 57 -11.13 23.41 -20.58
CA ASN A 57 -11.11 24.45 -21.61
C ASN A 57 -12.34 24.45 -22.55
N VAL A 58 -13.50 24.00 -22.06
CA VAL A 58 -14.76 24.08 -22.80
C VAL A 58 -15.33 25.50 -22.64
N LYS A 59 -15.73 26.19 -23.72
CA LYS A 59 -16.34 27.52 -23.58
C LYS A 59 -17.65 27.46 -22.79
N THR A 60 -17.94 28.51 -22.01
CA THR A 60 -19.08 28.55 -21.09
C THR A 60 -20.43 28.79 -21.75
N ASP A 61 -20.44 29.25 -23.00
CA ASP A 61 -21.63 29.40 -23.84
C ASP A 61 -22.07 28.08 -24.51
N VAL A 62 -21.23 27.04 -24.47
CA VAL A 62 -21.52 25.73 -25.05
C VAL A 62 -22.58 25.01 -24.22
N GLN A 63 -23.69 24.66 -24.88
CA GLN A 63 -24.80 23.95 -24.26
C GLN A 63 -24.44 22.50 -23.93
N LYS A 64 -25.03 21.97 -22.85
CA LYS A 64 -24.84 20.57 -22.42
C LYS A 64 -25.06 19.58 -23.56
N ASP A 65 -26.07 19.81 -24.41
CA ASP A 65 -26.39 18.94 -25.55
C ASP A 65 -25.27 18.85 -26.59
N ALA A 66 -24.58 19.96 -26.85
CA ALA A 66 -23.44 19.96 -27.78
C ALA A 66 -22.26 19.14 -27.23
N ILE A 67 -22.08 19.15 -25.91
CA ILE A 67 -21.05 18.37 -25.22
C ILE A 67 -21.43 16.88 -25.20
N SER A 68 -22.71 16.55 -24.96
CA SER A 68 -23.22 15.19 -25.07
C SER A 68 -22.99 14.64 -26.48
N GLN A 69 -23.38 15.37 -27.53
CA GLN A 69 -23.18 14.95 -28.92
C GLN A 69 -21.71 14.75 -29.31
N LEU A 70 -20.79 15.53 -28.72
CA LEU A 70 -19.36 15.32 -28.90
C LEU A 70 -18.91 14.01 -28.27
N LEU A 71 -19.32 13.76 -27.02
CA LEU A 71 -18.91 12.60 -26.23
C LEU A 71 -19.52 11.28 -26.71
N GLU A 72 -20.77 11.30 -27.19
CA GLU A 72 -21.50 10.12 -27.70
C GLU A 72 -20.81 9.47 -28.91
N LYS A 73 -19.96 10.20 -29.64
CA LYS A 73 -19.13 9.65 -30.73
C LYS A 73 -18.12 8.60 -30.24
N TYR A 74 -17.79 8.62 -28.95
CA TYR A 74 -16.75 7.79 -28.36
C TYR A 74 -17.30 6.63 -27.51
N GLY A 75 -18.59 6.67 -27.16
CA GLY A 75 -19.24 5.64 -26.34
C GLY A 75 -20.52 6.12 -25.67
N LEU A 76 -21.13 5.25 -24.88
CA LEU A 76 -22.33 5.59 -24.11
C LEU A 76 -21.93 6.39 -22.86
N VAL A 77 -22.53 7.56 -22.68
CA VAL A 77 -22.26 8.44 -21.53
C VAL A 77 -23.37 8.24 -20.48
N ASP A 78 -23.05 7.62 -19.35
CA ASP A 78 -24.00 7.37 -18.27
C ASP A 78 -24.28 8.62 -17.42
N GLN A 79 -23.25 9.47 -17.22
CA GLN A 79 -23.37 10.69 -16.44
C GLN A 79 -22.59 11.82 -17.10
N LEU A 80 -23.20 12.99 -17.22
CA LEU A 80 -22.55 14.20 -17.71
C LEU A 80 -22.80 15.35 -16.74
N ASN A 81 -21.72 15.75 -16.07
CA ASN A 81 -21.70 16.82 -15.08
C ASN A 81 -21.12 18.08 -15.73
N VAL A 82 -22.01 18.96 -16.18
CA VAL A 82 -21.68 20.31 -16.63
C VAL A 82 -21.94 21.27 -15.47
N PRO A 83 -20.97 22.11 -15.08
CA PRO A 83 -21.18 23.08 -14.01
C PRO A 83 -22.33 24.04 -14.34
N GLU A 84 -23.26 24.22 -13.41
CA GLU A 84 -24.31 25.24 -13.54
C GLU A 84 -23.70 26.61 -13.18
N ALA A 85 -23.61 27.49 -14.18
CA ALA A 85 -23.09 28.86 -14.08
C ALA A 85 -21.58 29.01 -13.72
N PRO A 86 -20.68 28.81 -14.70
CA PRO A 86 -19.29 29.22 -14.52
C PRO A 86 -19.20 30.76 -14.55
N MET A 87 -18.64 31.39 -13.53
CA MET A 87 -18.25 32.82 -13.52
C MET A 87 -17.13 33.16 -14.55
N ARG A 88 -16.91 32.35 -15.59
CA ARG A 88 -15.64 32.26 -16.36
C ARG A 88 -15.82 32.26 -17.88
N ARG A 89 -14.69 32.34 -18.61
CA ARG A 89 -14.57 32.19 -20.07
C ARG A 89 -14.49 30.73 -20.55
N SER A 90 -14.07 29.80 -19.69
CA SER A 90 -14.08 28.36 -19.95
C SER A 90 -14.45 27.57 -18.69
N MET A 91 -14.92 26.34 -18.88
CA MET A 91 -15.38 25.41 -17.86
C MET A 91 -14.73 24.03 -18.04
N THR A 92 -14.73 23.25 -16.96
CA THR A 92 -14.35 21.85 -16.98
C THR A 92 -15.59 20.99 -16.80
N VAL A 93 -15.81 20.09 -17.75
CA VAL A 93 -16.92 19.15 -17.75
C VAL A 93 -16.42 17.76 -17.38
N LYS A 94 -17.20 17.04 -16.59
CA LYS A 94 -16.87 15.68 -16.17
C LYS A 94 -17.90 14.71 -16.73
N ALA A 95 -17.46 13.73 -17.51
CA ALA A 95 -18.30 12.73 -18.15
C ALA A 95 -17.95 11.32 -17.67
N GLN A 96 -18.95 10.47 -17.44
CA GLN A 96 -18.79 9.05 -17.14
C GLN A 96 -19.24 8.23 -18.35
N PHE A 97 -18.36 7.42 -18.90
CA PHE A 97 -18.65 6.45 -19.95
C PHE A 97 -19.09 5.10 -19.38
N SER A 98 -19.75 4.30 -20.19
CA SER A 98 -20.21 2.95 -19.84
C SER A 98 -19.04 1.99 -19.60
N SER A 99 -17.95 2.17 -20.34
CA SER A 99 -16.73 1.38 -20.20
C SER A 99 -15.46 2.24 -20.10
N PRO A 100 -14.41 1.77 -19.40
CA PRO A 100 -13.12 2.47 -19.36
C PRO A 100 -12.44 2.62 -20.72
N SER A 101 -12.66 1.68 -21.64
CA SER A 101 -12.11 1.74 -23.01
C SER A 101 -12.69 2.91 -23.80
N GLU A 102 -14.00 3.16 -23.68
CA GLU A 102 -14.65 4.34 -24.27
C GLU A 102 -14.08 5.65 -23.68
N ALA A 103 -13.87 5.70 -22.37
CA ALA A 103 -13.29 6.85 -21.69
C ALA A 103 -11.85 7.15 -22.13
N ILE A 104 -10.99 6.12 -22.24
CA ILE A 104 -9.61 6.28 -22.72
C ILE A 104 -9.59 6.77 -24.17
N LYS A 105 -10.43 6.20 -25.04
CA LYS A 105 -10.55 6.63 -26.43
C LYS A 105 -10.98 8.09 -26.54
N ALA A 106 -12.03 8.48 -25.80
CA ALA A 106 -12.51 9.85 -25.74
C ALA A 106 -11.41 10.81 -25.25
N ALA A 107 -10.73 10.49 -24.15
CA ALA A 107 -9.66 11.32 -23.62
C ALA A 107 -8.48 11.48 -24.60
N THR A 108 -8.10 10.41 -25.29
CA THR A 108 -6.95 10.44 -26.22
C THR A 108 -7.25 11.28 -27.45
N GLU A 109 -8.44 11.12 -28.05
CA GLU A 109 -8.81 11.81 -29.29
C GLU A 109 -9.32 13.24 -29.07
N LEU A 110 -9.90 13.53 -27.91
CA LEU A 110 -10.40 14.89 -27.58
C LEU A 110 -9.30 15.81 -27.04
N ASN A 111 -8.15 15.27 -26.61
CA ASN A 111 -7.09 16.12 -26.08
C ASN A 111 -6.40 16.88 -27.23
N GLY A 112 -6.51 18.21 -27.20
CA GLY A 112 -6.05 19.10 -28.28
C GLY A 112 -7.06 19.26 -29.42
N TYR A 113 -8.24 18.63 -29.36
CA TYR A 113 -9.29 18.77 -30.36
C TYR A 113 -9.89 20.18 -30.33
N ASP A 114 -9.98 20.86 -31.48
CA ASP A 114 -10.63 22.16 -31.54
C ASP A 114 -12.14 22.01 -31.43
N PHE A 115 -12.70 22.57 -30.37
CA PHE A 115 -14.13 22.57 -30.10
C PHE A 115 -14.61 23.99 -29.87
N HIS A 116 -15.43 24.49 -30.80
CA HIS A 116 -15.89 25.88 -30.83
C HIS A 116 -14.75 26.92 -30.83
N GLY A 117 -13.63 26.63 -31.52
CA GLY A 117 -12.50 27.56 -31.66
C GLY A 117 -11.60 27.65 -30.42
N GLN A 118 -11.63 26.63 -29.56
CA GLN A 118 -10.67 26.43 -28.47
C GLN A 118 -10.22 24.98 -28.43
N PRO A 119 -8.90 24.72 -28.24
CA PRO A 119 -8.41 23.36 -28.06
C PRO A 119 -8.85 22.83 -26.69
N LEU A 120 -9.53 21.70 -26.69
CA LEU A 120 -9.92 21.00 -25.47
C LEU A 120 -8.70 20.40 -24.79
N THR A 121 -8.79 20.27 -23.46
CA THR A 121 -7.91 19.39 -22.70
C THR A 121 -8.75 18.21 -22.24
N ALA A 122 -8.33 16.98 -22.57
CA ALA A 122 -9.10 15.79 -22.24
C ALA A 122 -8.20 14.79 -21.52
N ARG A 123 -8.68 14.29 -20.37
CA ARG A 123 -7.95 13.30 -19.58
C ARG A 123 -8.89 12.36 -18.86
N VAL A 124 -8.48 11.10 -18.75
CA VAL A 124 -9.15 10.13 -17.90
C VAL A 124 -8.92 10.51 -16.43
N SER A 125 -9.94 10.40 -15.58
CA SER A 125 -9.81 10.56 -14.14
C SER A 125 -8.87 9.50 -13.60
N ILE A 126 -8.04 9.86 -12.62
CA ILE A 126 -7.37 8.84 -11.81
C ILE A 126 -8.47 8.19 -10.94
N ASN A 127 -8.54 6.86 -10.89
CA ASN A 127 -9.49 6.17 -10.01
C ASN A 127 -9.06 6.43 -8.55
N ASN A 128 -9.88 7.17 -7.80
CA ASN A 128 -9.73 7.30 -6.36
C ASN A 128 -9.81 5.91 -5.71
N SER A 129 -8.98 5.66 -4.69
CA SER A 129 -8.90 4.35 -4.04
C SER A 129 -10.26 3.90 -3.50
N SER A 130 -10.55 2.61 -3.57
CA SER A 130 -11.80 2.02 -3.03
C SER A 130 -11.90 2.15 -1.50
N ARG A 131 -10.76 2.33 -0.82
CA ARG A 131 -10.68 2.58 0.63
C ARG A 131 -10.86 4.05 1.00
N GLY A 132 -11.05 4.95 0.02
CA GLY A 132 -11.48 6.33 0.24
C GLY A 132 -10.48 7.22 1.00
N THR A 133 -9.26 6.76 1.26
CA THR A 133 -8.33 7.52 2.09
C THR A 133 -7.40 8.40 1.28
N THR A 134 -6.93 7.97 0.11
CA THR A 134 -5.88 8.67 -0.66
C THR A 134 -6.46 9.41 -1.87
N THR A 135 -6.46 10.74 -1.82
CA THR A 135 -6.81 11.60 -2.97
C THR A 135 -5.57 12.34 -3.42
N ILE A 136 -5.26 12.27 -4.72
CA ILE A 136 -4.13 12.98 -5.31
C ILE A 136 -4.67 14.24 -5.99
N ASP A 137 -4.03 15.36 -5.69
CA ASP A 137 -4.45 16.69 -6.11
C ASP A 137 -3.26 17.42 -6.74
N ASP A 138 -3.43 17.81 -7.99
CA ASP A 138 -2.48 18.55 -8.82
C ASP A 138 -2.90 20.01 -9.03
N THR A 139 -3.94 20.47 -8.32
CA THR A 139 -4.44 21.85 -8.41
C THR A 139 -3.89 22.76 -7.31
N GLY A 140 -2.93 22.26 -6.52
CA GLY A 140 -2.34 22.95 -5.38
C GLY A 140 -1.12 23.80 -5.74
N VAL A 141 -0.97 24.91 -5.04
CA VAL A 141 0.21 25.78 -5.08
C VAL A 141 0.60 26.13 -3.65
N HIS A 142 1.89 25.99 -3.33
CA HIS A 142 2.50 26.54 -2.13
C HIS A 142 2.95 27.97 -2.39
N VAL A 143 2.48 28.90 -1.56
CA VAL A 143 2.83 30.31 -1.64
C VAL A 143 3.60 30.68 -0.38
N THR A 144 4.81 31.21 -0.53
CA THR A 144 5.67 31.59 0.60
C THR A 144 6.13 33.04 0.45
N TRP A 145 6.00 33.81 1.52
CA TRP A 145 6.48 35.19 1.59
C TRP A 145 7.00 35.53 2.99
N GLN A 146 7.81 36.59 3.10
CA GLN A 146 8.33 37.02 4.40
C GLN A 146 7.25 37.73 5.21
N LEU A 147 7.19 37.49 6.53
CA LEU A 147 6.31 38.27 7.42
C LEU A 147 6.72 39.76 7.45
N PRO A 148 5.84 40.66 7.93
CA PRO A 148 6.24 42.01 8.27
C PRO A 148 7.22 41.93 9.44
N HIS A 149 8.48 42.19 9.17
CA HIS A 149 9.56 42.04 10.12
C HIS A 149 10.51 43.23 10.06
N ARG A 150 11.32 43.33 11.12
CA ARG A 150 12.41 44.29 11.24
C ARG A 150 13.61 43.62 11.88
N MET A 151 14.76 44.26 11.74
CA MET A 151 15.97 43.88 12.43
C MET A 151 16.00 44.55 13.81
N GLY A 152 16.55 43.85 14.80
CA GLY A 152 16.83 44.40 16.11
C GLY A 152 18.28 44.15 16.49
N TYR A 153 18.85 45.07 17.24
CA TYR A 153 20.20 44.98 17.76
C TYR A 153 20.11 45.22 19.27
N ALA A 154 20.63 44.29 20.06
CA ALA A 154 20.65 44.38 21.51
C ALA A 154 22.09 44.32 22.01
N GLY A 155 22.47 45.29 22.83
CA GLY A 155 23.80 45.42 23.41
C GLY A 155 23.84 44.90 24.83
N TYR A 156 24.86 44.10 25.15
CA TYR A 156 25.10 43.51 26.46
C TYR A 156 26.49 43.85 26.98
N ALA A 157 26.63 43.93 28.30
CA ALA A 157 27.90 44.21 28.97
C ALA A 157 28.87 43.03 28.83
N THR A 158 28.36 41.80 28.86
CA THR A 158 29.18 40.58 28.83
C THR A 158 28.77 39.58 27.76
N LEU A 159 29.73 38.78 27.28
CA LEU A 159 29.48 37.68 26.35
C LEU A 159 28.51 36.62 26.91
N LYS A 160 28.52 36.43 28.23
CA LYS A 160 27.65 35.46 28.90
C LYS A 160 26.19 35.89 28.83
N GLU A 161 25.90 37.17 29.05
CA GLU A 161 24.56 37.74 28.93
C GLU A 161 24.06 37.71 27.49
N ALA A 162 24.93 38.06 26.52
CA ALA A 162 24.60 38.00 25.10
C ALA A 162 24.21 36.57 24.67
N LYS A 163 24.99 35.55 25.07
CA LYS A 163 24.68 34.14 24.77
C LYS A 163 23.39 33.66 25.43
N ALA A 164 23.15 34.03 26.70
CA ALA A 164 21.92 33.67 27.40
C ALA A 164 20.69 34.27 26.70
N ALA A 165 20.77 35.54 26.27
CA ALA A 165 19.69 36.18 25.54
C ALA A 165 19.43 35.52 24.17
N MET A 166 20.48 35.07 23.47
CA MET A 166 20.34 34.33 22.21
C MET A 166 19.61 33.00 22.41
N GLU A 167 19.95 32.25 23.46
CA GLU A 167 19.28 30.99 23.78
C GLU A 167 17.78 31.22 24.06
N VAL A 168 17.44 32.24 24.84
CA VAL A 168 16.04 32.60 25.15
C VAL A 168 15.29 33.04 23.89
N ALA A 169 15.91 33.86 23.04
CA ALA A 169 15.32 34.38 21.81
C ALA A 169 15.01 33.28 20.78
N CYS A 170 15.90 32.30 20.62
CA CYS A 170 15.72 31.18 19.71
C CYS A 170 14.75 30.12 20.26
N ALA A 171 14.60 30.00 21.59
CA ALA A 171 13.72 29.03 22.23
C ALA A 171 12.26 29.51 22.37
N THR A 172 12.03 30.82 22.45
CA THR A 172 10.71 31.38 22.77
C THR A 172 10.14 32.17 21.57
N PRO A 173 8.92 31.86 21.08
CA PRO A 173 8.31 32.64 20.03
C PRO A 173 7.99 34.07 20.50
N ILE A 174 8.33 35.07 19.68
CA ILE A 174 7.94 36.46 19.89
C ILE A 174 6.70 36.73 19.02
N TYR A 175 5.56 36.96 19.66
CA TYR A 175 4.23 37.00 19.02
C TYR A 175 3.97 35.77 18.14
N ASN A 176 4.09 35.93 16.82
CA ASN A 176 3.78 34.94 15.81
C ASN A 176 5.04 34.43 15.07
N SER A 177 6.25 34.76 15.51
CA SER A 177 7.50 34.44 14.83
C SER A 177 8.53 33.77 15.75
N ILE A 178 9.26 32.79 15.22
CA ILE A 178 10.50 32.28 15.83
C ILE A 178 11.65 33.14 15.32
N VAL A 179 12.33 33.80 16.25
CA VAL A 179 13.37 34.79 15.97
C VAL A 179 14.73 34.08 15.96
N THR A 180 15.62 34.52 15.08
CA THR A 180 17.01 34.05 15.07
C THR A 180 17.91 35.12 15.68
N ALA A 181 18.80 34.71 16.57
CA ALA A 181 19.70 35.60 17.29
C ALA A 181 21.15 35.16 17.07
N ASP A 182 22.02 36.09 16.64
CA ASP A 182 23.44 35.83 16.36
C ASP A 182 24.32 36.91 17.01
N LEU A 183 25.55 36.57 17.39
CA LEU A 183 26.57 37.57 17.74
C LEU A 183 26.91 38.42 16.51
N TYR A 184 27.11 39.72 16.75
CA TYR A 184 27.29 40.70 15.69
C TYR A 184 28.41 41.68 16.02
N ASP A 185 29.41 41.77 15.14
CA ASP A 185 30.59 42.64 15.32
C ASP A 185 30.60 43.85 14.37
N GLY A 186 29.44 44.23 13.81
CA GLY A 186 29.30 45.33 12.87
C GLY A 186 28.56 46.55 13.41
N LEU A 187 28.14 47.45 12.51
CA LEU A 187 27.28 48.60 12.83
C LEU A 187 25.81 48.28 12.52
N PRO A 188 24.87 48.57 13.43
CA PRO A 188 25.03 49.36 14.66
C PRO A 188 25.62 48.57 15.84
N ALA A 189 26.60 49.19 16.52
CA ALA A 189 27.14 48.71 17.77
C ALA A 189 26.43 49.43 18.93
N VAL A 190 25.55 48.71 19.62
CA VAL A 190 24.69 49.19 20.69
C VAL A 190 25.21 48.80 22.09
N GLY A 191 26.25 47.99 22.19
CA GLY A 191 26.91 47.64 23.44
C GLY A 191 28.27 46.98 23.23
N ALA A 192 28.88 46.48 24.31
CA ALA A 192 30.18 45.81 24.27
C ALA A 192 30.12 44.47 23.50
N TYR A 193 29.02 43.73 23.68
CA TYR A 193 28.69 42.53 22.90
C TYR A 193 27.31 42.71 22.26
N ASN A 194 27.23 42.69 20.94
CA ASN A 194 26.00 42.94 20.21
C ASN A 194 25.37 41.64 19.72
N VAL A 195 24.06 41.53 19.88
CA VAL A 195 23.25 40.45 19.33
C VAL A 195 22.34 41.04 18.27
N VAL A 196 22.43 40.50 17.06
CA VAL A 196 21.48 40.80 15.98
C VAL A 196 20.31 39.83 16.05
N LEU A 197 19.12 40.39 16.11
CA LEU A 197 17.84 39.68 16.12
C LEU A 197 17.18 39.85 14.75
N ARG A 198 17.04 38.75 14.01
CA ARG A 198 16.43 38.75 12.66
C ARG A 198 15.01 38.23 12.73
N HIS A 199 14.19 38.66 11.77
CA HIS A 199 12.79 38.23 11.64
C HIS A 199 11.90 38.60 12.85
N LEU A 200 12.23 39.71 13.53
CA LEU A 200 11.37 40.26 14.58
C LEU A 200 10.06 40.76 13.97
N PRO A 201 8.88 40.38 14.48
CA PRO A 201 7.61 40.94 14.02
C PRO A 201 7.61 42.48 14.00
N ALA A 202 6.98 43.09 13.01
CA ALA A 202 6.96 44.55 12.84
C ALA A 202 6.47 45.31 14.09
N GLN A 203 5.53 44.70 14.82
CA GLN A 203 4.92 45.24 16.06
C GLN A 203 5.75 45.05 17.33
N THR A 204 6.91 44.39 17.25
CA THR A 204 7.77 44.20 18.41
C THR A 204 8.09 45.56 19.05
N THR A 205 8.45 45.59 20.32
CA THR A 205 8.86 46.81 21.02
C THR A 205 10.18 46.57 21.76
N GLU A 206 10.86 47.62 22.20
CA GLU A 206 12.06 47.45 23.05
C GLU A 206 11.73 46.69 24.34
N LYS A 207 10.51 46.86 24.87
CA LYS A 207 10.06 46.11 26.05
C LYS A 207 10.01 44.61 25.80
N ASP A 208 9.66 44.19 24.59
CA ASP A 208 9.65 42.77 24.22
C ASP A 208 11.07 42.20 24.14
N ILE A 209 12.03 43.00 23.65
CA ILE A 209 13.44 42.59 23.57
C ILE A 209 14.08 42.53 24.97
N ARG A 210 13.76 43.47 25.87
CA ARG A 210 14.23 43.43 27.26
C ARG A 210 13.75 42.19 28.04
N ARG A 211 12.68 41.51 27.60
CA ARG A 211 12.24 40.24 28.19
C ARG A 211 13.16 39.07 27.85
N LEU A 212 13.98 39.19 26.81
CA LEU A 212 14.96 38.17 26.40
C LEU A 212 16.23 38.22 27.26
N GLY A 213 16.50 39.38 27.87
CA GLY A 213 17.64 39.63 28.76
C GLY A 213 17.81 41.13 29.00
N ASP A 214 18.57 41.49 30.04
CA ASP A 214 18.81 42.87 30.48
C ASP A 214 19.76 43.64 29.52
N ALA A 215 19.29 43.90 28.30
CA ALA A 215 20.05 44.67 27.32
C ALA A 215 20.23 46.14 27.77
N GLU A 216 21.46 46.64 27.67
CA GLU A 216 21.83 48.02 28.04
C GLU A 216 21.22 49.03 27.06
N SER A 217 21.31 48.70 25.76
CA SER A 217 20.78 49.50 24.66
C SER A 217 20.18 48.59 23.60
N ILE A 218 19.12 49.07 22.96
CA ILE A 218 18.39 48.36 21.92
C ILE A 218 18.20 49.33 20.76
N MET A 219 18.50 48.88 19.55
CA MET A 219 18.13 49.57 18.32
C MET A 219 17.20 48.68 17.49
N LEU A 220 16.11 49.26 16.99
CA LEU A 220 15.15 48.57 16.14
C LEU A 220 15.08 49.30 14.80
N GLU A 221 15.25 48.56 13.72
CA GLU A 221 15.08 49.12 12.38
C GLU A 221 13.60 49.32 12.03
N ARG A 222 13.38 50.03 10.92
CA ARG A 222 12.04 50.13 10.35
C ARG A 222 11.61 48.77 9.78
N PRO A 223 10.35 48.37 9.95
CA PRO A 223 9.83 47.18 9.30
C PRO A 223 9.92 47.24 7.77
N ASN A 224 10.14 46.08 7.15
CA ASN A 224 10.11 45.92 5.68
C ASN A 224 8.73 46.29 5.10
N TYR A 225 7.65 45.95 5.81
CA TYR A 225 6.29 46.42 5.58
C TYR A 225 5.46 46.29 6.86
N ILE A 226 4.22 46.79 6.86
CA ILE A 226 3.48 47.10 8.11
C ILE A 226 2.34 46.11 8.42
N SER A 227 1.66 45.57 7.41
CA SER A 227 0.44 44.78 7.61
C SER A 227 0.50 43.44 6.89
N LEU A 228 0.55 42.36 7.67
CA LEU A 228 0.46 41.00 7.15
C LEU A 228 -0.89 40.78 6.46
N GLU A 229 -1.99 41.25 7.06
CA GLU A 229 -3.33 41.10 6.52
C GLU A 229 -3.48 41.72 5.11
N ARG A 230 -3.01 42.96 4.93
CA ARG A 230 -3.03 43.63 3.62
C ARG A 230 -2.13 42.92 2.60
N ALA A 231 -0.98 42.41 3.04
CA ALA A 231 -0.10 41.64 2.18
C ALA A 231 -0.77 40.33 1.71
N THR A 232 -1.38 39.59 2.63
CA THR A 232 -2.14 38.37 2.34
C THR A 232 -3.28 38.63 1.36
N GLN A 233 -4.08 39.69 1.57
CA GLN A 233 -5.18 40.07 0.68
C GLN A 233 -4.69 40.41 -0.73
N LYS A 234 -3.57 41.15 -0.85
CA LYS A 234 -2.98 41.47 -2.16
C LYS A 234 -2.44 40.23 -2.88
N ILE A 235 -1.74 39.35 -2.15
CA ILE A 235 -1.25 38.09 -2.71
C ILE A 235 -2.44 37.25 -3.20
N GLN A 236 -3.51 37.13 -2.40
CA GLN A 236 -4.72 36.43 -2.80
C GLN A 236 -5.33 37.03 -4.07
N SER A 237 -5.48 38.36 -4.16
CA SER A 237 -5.99 39.04 -5.36
C SER A 237 -5.13 38.77 -6.60
N MET A 238 -3.79 38.75 -6.46
CA MET A 238 -2.89 38.42 -7.58
C MET A 238 -3.02 36.96 -8.04
N LEU A 239 -3.32 36.03 -7.11
CA LEU A 239 -3.56 34.63 -7.43
C LEU A 239 -4.93 34.43 -8.09
N GLU A 240 -5.94 35.20 -7.68
CA GLU A 240 -7.28 35.21 -8.31
C GLU A 240 -7.24 35.68 -9.77
N GLU A 241 -6.27 36.53 -10.14
CA GLU A 241 -6.01 36.90 -11.55
C GLU A 241 -5.49 35.71 -12.39
N CYS A 242 -4.83 34.74 -11.77
CA CYS A 242 -4.26 33.57 -12.45
C CYS A 242 -5.28 32.45 -12.69
N GLY A 243 -6.35 32.44 -11.89
CA GLY A 243 -7.38 31.41 -11.96
C GLY A 243 -8.28 31.40 -10.74
N THR A 244 -9.31 30.56 -10.76
CA THR A 244 -10.24 30.50 -9.61
C THR A 244 -9.69 29.66 -8.47
N ILE A 245 -9.66 30.28 -7.30
CA ILE A 245 -9.25 29.68 -6.05
C ILE A 245 -10.45 28.99 -5.38
N ILE A 246 -10.30 27.70 -5.06
CA ILE A 246 -11.24 26.91 -4.25
C ILE A 246 -10.97 27.12 -2.76
N SER A 247 -9.70 27.16 -2.35
CA SER A 247 -9.32 27.44 -0.97
C SER A 247 -8.00 28.20 -0.90
N PHE A 248 -7.91 29.10 0.08
CA PHE A 248 -6.72 29.87 0.41
C PHE A 248 -6.45 29.73 1.90
N ASP A 249 -5.57 28.80 2.27
CA ASP A 249 -5.34 28.38 3.65
C ASP A 249 -3.95 28.84 4.11
N VAL A 250 -3.88 29.93 4.88
CA VAL A 250 -2.62 30.38 5.51
C VAL A 250 -2.29 29.46 6.68
N LEU A 251 -1.07 28.92 6.71
CA LEU A 251 -0.63 28.06 7.82
C LEU A 251 -0.58 28.88 9.12
N PRO A 252 -1.04 28.34 10.26
CA PRO A 252 -1.08 29.09 11.51
C PRO A 252 0.33 29.33 12.08
N PRO A 253 0.53 30.41 12.86
CA PRO A 253 1.79 30.68 13.56
C PRO A 253 2.09 29.65 14.68
N PRO A 254 3.33 29.58 15.19
CA PRO A 254 4.46 30.49 14.93
C PRO A 254 5.21 30.21 13.63
N TYR A 255 5.58 31.28 12.92
CA TYR A 255 6.31 31.23 11.65
C TYR A 255 7.82 31.06 11.91
N SER A 256 8.43 30.03 11.34
CA SER A 256 9.87 29.81 11.41
C SER A 256 10.61 30.64 10.35
N HIS A 257 11.80 31.15 10.70
CA HIS A 257 12.66 31.96 9.82
C HIS A 257 11.94 33.17 9.20
N GLY A 258 10.90 33.63 9.87
CA GLY A 258 10.07 34.70 9.40
C GLY A 258 9.33 34.46 8.08
N LEU A 259 9.03 33.22 7.73
CA LEU A 259 8.32 32.88 6.50
C LEU A 259 6.86 32.50 6.77
N VAL A 260 5.95 33.22 6.12
CA VAL A 260 4.54 32.86 6.05
C VAL A 260 4.36 31.90 4.87
N LYS A 261 3.62 30.82 5.09
CA LYS A 261 3.28 29.83 4.07
C LYS A 261 1.76 29.78 3.94
N ALA A 262 1.27 29.76 2.72
CA ALA A 262 -0.12 29.47 2.40
C ALA A 262 -0.23 28.30 1.42
N TRP A 263 -1.33 27.57 1.57
CA TRP A 263 -1.78 26.56 0.64
C TRP A 263 -2.91 27.14 -0.20
N VAL A 264 -2.76 27.14 -1.52
CA VAL A 264 -3.77 27.67 -2.44
C VAL A 264 -4.20 26.55 -3.36
N LYS A 265 -5.51 26.30 -3.42
CA LYS A 265 -6.08 25.30 -4.33
C LYS A 265 -6.79 26.02 -5.46
N PHE A 266 -6.36 25.78 -6.69
CA PHE A 266 -7.06 26.21 -7.89
C PHE A 266 -8.08 25.18 -8.33
N SER A 267 -8.90 25.52 -9.32
CA SER A 267 -9.87 24.57 -9.85
C SER A 267 -9.30 23.64 -10.93
N THR A 268 -8.18 24.03 -11.54
CA THR A 268 -7.51 23.24 -12.58
C THR A 268 -5.99 23.29 -12.41
N TYR A 269 -5.32 22.25 -12.92
CA TYR A 269 -3.86 22.19 -13.00
C TYR A 269 -3.27 23.36 -13.80
N ALA A 270 -3.90 23.73 -14.93
CA ALA A 270 -3.42 24.81 -15.80
C ALA A 270 -3.40 26.17 -15.07
N GLU A 271 -4.43 26.47 -14.28
CA GLU A 271 -4.48 27.67 -13.44
C GLU A 271 -3.40 27.65 -12.35
N ALA A 272 -3.20 26.50 -11.70
CA ALA A 272 -2.15 26.33 -10.69
C ALA A 272 -0.74 26.54 -11.29
N ARG A 273 -0.52 26.05 -12.51
CA ARG A 273 0.74 26.24 -13.23
C ARG A 273 0.95 27.68 -13.69
N ALA A 274 -0.09 28.31 -14.24
CA ALA A 274 -0.07 29.71 -14.63
C ALA A 274 0.26 30.63 -13.43
N ALA A 275 -0.25 30.31 -12.25
CA ALA A 275 0.08 31.05 -11.03
C ALA A 275 1.56 30.96 -10.67
N GLN A 276 2.19 29.78 -10.74
CA GLN A 276 3.64 29.65 -10.57
C GLN A 276 4.40 30.46 -11.63
N ASP A 277 4.10 30.24 -12.91
CA ASP A 277 4.85 30.86 -14.00
C ASP A 277 4.73 32.40 -13.98
N TYR A 278 3.61 32.94 -13.50
CA TYR A 278 3.40 34.38 -13.40
C TYR A 278 3.95 35.02 -12.11
N LEU A 279 3.94 34.32 -10.97
CA LEU A 279 4.21 34.95 -9.66
C LEU A 279 5.50 34.50 -8.98
N ASP A 280 6.07 33.36 -9.35
CA ASP A 280 7.29 32.85 -8.70
C ASP A 280 8.48 33.77 -8.91
N ASN A 281 9.23 34.02 -7.84
CA ASN A 281 10.39 34.92 -7.78
C ASN A 281 10.10 36.37 -8.20
N LYS A 282 8.84 36.84 -8.07
CA LYS A 282 8.54 38.26 -8.25
C LYS A 282 8.95 39.08 -7.04
N ASP A 283 9.70 40.15 -7.28
CA ASP A 283 9.93 41.23 -6.31
C ASP A 283 8.65 42.07 -6.20
N LEU A 284 8.08 42.14 -4.98
CA LEU A 284 6.85 42.86 -4.73
C LEU A 284 7.09 44.05 -3.78
N PRO A 285 6.88 45.30 -4.24
CA PRO A 285 7.09 46.50 -3.42
C PRO A 285 6.28 46.52 -2.12
N PHE A 286 5.06 45.98 -2.15
CA PHE A 286 4.19 45.94 -0.97
C PHE A 286 4.61 44.90 0.09
N LEU A 287 5.55 44.01 -0.25
CA LEU A 287 6.22 43.09 0.68
C LEU A 287 7.59 43.62 1.13
N GLY A 288 7.85 44.92 0.97
CA GLY A 288 9.14 45.52 1.30
C GLY A 288 10.26 45.14 0.33
N ARG A 289 9.91 44.94 -0.96
CA ARG A 289 10.83 44.47 -2.02
C ARG A 289 11.46 43.11 -1.71
N THR A 290 10.64 42.22 -1.18
CA THR A 290 11.02 40.82 -0.94
C THR A 290 10.37 39.94 -2.01
N LEU A 291 10.97 38.77 -2.26
CA LEU A 291 10.49 37.83 -3.26
C LEU A 291 9.25 37.09 -2.77
N LEU A 292 8.27 36.93 -3.65
CA LEU A 292 7.18 35.99 -3.51
C LEU A 292 7.60 34.66 -4.17
N TYR A 293 7.48 33.56 -3.44
CA TYR A 293 7.71 32.22 -3.98
C TYR A 293 6.38 31.51 -4.18
N VAL A 294 6.16 31.00 -5.39
CA VAL A 294 4.92 30.34 -5.81
C VAL A 294 5.28 29.05 -6.51
N ARG A 295 5.02 27.92 -5.86
CA ARG A 295 5.42 26.60 -6.33
C ARG A 295 4.22 25.70 -6.48
N HIS A 296 3.97 25.26 -7.71
CA HIS A 296 3.03 24.20 -8.02
C HIS A 296 3.45 22.94 -7.27
N VAL A 297 2.49 22.28 -6.64
CA VAL A 297 2.74 21.10 -5.83
C VAL A 297 1.69 20.05 -6.09
N LEU A 298 2.18 18.82 -6.18
CA LEU A 298 1.36 17.63 -6.10
C LEU A 298 1.12 17.34 -4.62
N SER A 299 -0.09 16.94 -4.28
CA SER A 299 -0.39 16.50 -2.93
C SER A 299 -1.21 15.25 -2.90
N MET A 300 -1.03 14.48 -1.84
CA MET A 300 -1.91 13.39 -1.49
C MET A 300 -2.41 13.57 -0.07
N SER A 301 -3.70 13.33 0.14
CA SER A 301 -4.30 13.38 1.47
C SER A 301 -4.78 11.99 1.87
N HIS A 302 -4.47 11.57 3.10
CA HIS A 302 -4.96 10.38 3.80
C HIS A 302 -5.93 10.78 4.92
N THR A 303 -7.04 10.05 5.08
CA THR A 303 -8.03 10.31 6.12
C THR A 303 -7.99 9.22 7.19
N PHE A 304 -7.95 9.61 8.46
CA PHE A 304 -7.85 8.69 9.60
C PHE A 304 -8.90 9.00 10.67
N PRO A 305 -9.47 7.97 11.32
CA PRO A 305 -10.08 8.15 12.63
C PRO A 305 -9.06 8.65 13.64
N TYR A 306 -9.47 9.52 14.57
CA TYR A 306 -8.58 10.05 15.61
C TYR A 306 -7.84 8.97 16.42
N PRO A 307 -8.46 7.84 16.84
CA PRO A 307 -7.75 6.80 17.59
C PRO A 307 -6.55 6.21 16.83
N VAL A 308 -6.66 6.08 15.51
CA VAL A 308 -5.58 5.56 14.65
C VAL A 308 -4.47 6.62 14.52
N TYR A 309 -4.84 7.87 14.24
CA TYR A 309 -3.87 8.98 14.19
C TYR A 309 -3.11 9.14 15.50
N ASN A 310 -3.80 9.05 16.65
CA ASN A 310 -3.19 9.26 17.95
C ASN A 310 -2.08 8.23 18.25
N LYS A 311 -2.19 6.99 17.74
CA LYS A 311 -1.13 5.97 17.83
C LYS A 311 0.09 6.30 16.95
N LEU A 312 -0.12 6.99 15.83
CA LEU A 312 0.90 7.24 14.81
C LEU A 312 1.50 8.64 14.85
N ARG A 313 0.93 9.57 15.63
CA ARG A 313 1.29 11.00 15.64
C ARG A 313 2.78 11.26 15.87
N GLU A 314 3.44 10.44 16.70
CA GLU A 314 4.88 10.57 17.01
C GLU A 314 5.73 10.17 15.80
N ASP A 315 5.38 9.05 15.15
CA ASP A 315 6.06 8.57 13.96
C ASP A 315 5.84 9.51 12.76
N ILE A 316 4.63 10.07 12.61
CA ILE A 316 4.32 11.10 11.61
C ILE A 316 5.15 12.37 11.87
N ALA A 317 5.30 12.78 13.13
CA ALA A 317 6.13 13.93 13.49
C ALA A 317 7.61 13.67 13.20
N TRP A 318 8.11 12.46 13.48
CA TRP A 318 9.47 12.06 13.12
C TRP A 318 9.70 12.07 11.61
N LEU A 319 8.79 11.48 10.83
CA LEU A 319 8.85 11.49 9.37
C LEU A 319 8.89 12.92 8.81
N ARG A 320 8.05 13.81 9.33
CA ARG A 320 8.05 15.23 8.95
C ARG A 320 9.43 15.86 9.14
N THR A 321 10.05 15.64 10.30
CA THR A 321 11.38 16.18 10.60
C THR A 321 12.45 15.56 9.71
N SER A 322 12.43 14.23 9.54
CA SER A 322 13.35 13.49 8.68
C SER A 322 13.30 13.97 7.22
N TRP A 323 12.09 14.15 6.66
CA TRP A 323 11.91 14.65 5.30
C TRP A 323 12.39 16.08 5.12
N SER A 324 12.06 16.95 6.08
CA SER A 324 12.52 18.35 6.05
C SER A 324 14.06 18.43 6.05
N GLN A 325 14.74 17.53 6.74
CA GLN A 325 16.21 17.49 6.78
C GLN A 325 16.83 16.88 5.51
N ARG A 326 16.25 15.79 4.99
CA ARG A 326 16.78 15.06 3.82
C ARG A 326 16.54 15.78 2.50
N TYR A 327 15.38 16.40 2.35
CA TYR A 327 14.90 16.89 1.05
C TYR A 327 14.58 18.39 1.03
N GLY A 328 14.66 19.07 2.19
CA GLY A 328 14.48 20.51 2.28
C GLY A 328 13.01 20.97 2.36
N PRO A 329 12.76 22.28 2.18
CA PRO A 329 11.50 22.93 2.53
C PRO A 329 10.37 22.75 1.51
N GLY A 330 10.65 22.20 0.32
CA GLY A 330 9.66 21.94 -0.74
C GLY A 330 8.75 20.74 -0.48
N ILE A 331 8.93 20.05 0.66
CA ILE A 331 8.10 18.93 1.09
C ILE A 331 7.35 19.29 2.36
N THR A 332 6.07 18.95 2.38
CA THR A 332 5.19 19.18 3.54
C THR A 332 4.44 17.90 3.90
N LEU A 333 4.55 17.48 5.16
CA LEU A 333 3.69 16.45 5.77
C LEU A 333 2.83 17.13 6.85
N SER A 334 1.58 17.45 6.56
CA SER A 334 0.69 18.20 7.44
C SER A 334 -0.44 17.33 8.01
N ALA A 335 -0.89 17.63 9.24
CA ALA A 335 -2.04 16.99 9.87
C ALA A 335 -3.07 18.06 10.24
N ARG A 336 -4.35 17.85 9.90
CA ARG A 336 -5.45 18.81 10.12
C ARG A 336 -6.75 18.08 10.47
N GLY A 337 -7.77 18.84 10.89
CA GLY A 337 -9.02 18.28 11.41
C GLY A 337 -8.90 17.94 12.91
N ASN A 338 -9.36 16.76 13.32
CA ASN A 338 -9.43 16.37 14.73
C ASN A 338 -8.08 15.96 15.35
N VAL A 339 -7.01 16.72 15.14
CA VAL A 339 -5.65 16.35 15.56
C VAL A 339 -5.44 16.36 17.08
N LYS A 340 -6.30 17.05 17.83
CA LYS A 340 -6.25 17.14 19.30
C LYS A 340 -7.31 16.26 20.00
N GLY A 341 -8.16 15.56 19.25
CA GLY A 341 -9.30 14.82 19.82
C GLY A 341 -10.43 15.72 20.35
N LEU A 342 -10.43 17.01 19.97
CA LEU A 342 -11.36 18.03 20.49
C LEU A 342 -12.52 18.32 19.53
N ALA A 343 -12.49 17.81 18.30
CA ALA A 343 -13.49 18.05 17.28
C ALA A 343 -14.24 16.75 16.94
N GLU A 344 -15.48 16.86 16.46
CA GLU A 344 -16.13 15.74 15.79
C GLU A 344 -15.57 15.62 14.36
N GLY A 345 -15.08 14.44 13.98
CA GLY A 345 -14.59 14.17 12.63
C GLY A 345 -13.19 13.55 12.55
N PRO A 346 -12.71 13.24 11.32
CA PRO A 346 -11.45 12.57 11.09
C PRO A 346 -10.23 13.52 11.13
N VAL A 347 -9.05 12.92 11.16
CA VAL A 347 -7.76 13.58 10.94
C VAL A 347 -7.36 13.42 9.48
N PHE A 348 -7.01 14.52 8.83
CA PHE A 348 -6.52 14.53 7.46
C PHE A 348 -5.00 14.73 7.47
N ILE A 349 -4.26 13.77 6.94
CA ILE A 349 -2.82 13.84 6.74
C ILE A 349 -2.56 14.17 5.28
N ARG A 350 -1.88 15.27 4.98
CA ARG A 350 -1.52 15.64 3.60
C ARG A 350 -0.02 15.65 3.42
N LEU A 351 0.46 14.90 2.42
CA LEU A 351 1.81 14.95 1.89
C LEU A 351 1.77 15.86 0.65
N SER A 352 2.71 16.79 0.53
CA SER A 352 2.83 17.67 -0.63
C SER A 352 4.29 17.79 -1.05
N CYS A 353 4.53 17.80 -2.36
CA CYS A 353 5.86 17.94 -2.95
C CYS A 353 5.77 18.59 -4.34
N GLU A 354 6.82 19.27 -4.77
CA GLU A 354 6.95 19.86 -6.12
C GLU A 354 7.23 18.80 -7.20
N ASP A 355 7.80 17.65 -6.81
CA ASP A 355 8.22 16.60 -7.73
C ASP A 355 7.36 15.33 -7.58
N ALA A 356 6.87 14.80 -8.69
CA ALA A 356 5.97 13.65 -8.71
C ALA A 356 6.65 12.37 -8.22
N THR A 357 7.88 12.10 -8.67
CA THR A 357 8.64 10.91 -8.33
C THR A 357 9.06 10.92 -6.86
N LEU A 358 9.46 12.09 -6.35
CA LEU A 358 9.73 12.28 -4.94
C LEU A 358 8.46 12.08 -4.11
N LEU A 359 7.31 12.63 -4.54
CA LEU A 359 6.03 12.41 -3.87
C LEU A 359 5.68 10.91 -3.79
N SER A 360 6.00 10.12 -4.82
CA SER A 360 5.85 8.65 -4.83
C SER A 360 6.70 7.98 -3.76
N HIS A 361 7.98 8.35 -3.65
CA HIS A 361 8.88 7.80 -2.63
C HIS A 361 8.42 8.18 -1.21
N LEU A 362 8.00 9.43 -1.01
CA LEU A 362 7.49 9.90 0.27
C LEU A 362 6.19 9.18 0.66
N LYS A 363 5.30 8.94 -0.30
CA LYS A 363 4.10 8.10 -0.11
C LYS A 363 4.48 6.72 0.37
N TYR A 364 5.43 6.08 -0.31
CA TYR A 364 5.86 4.74 0.05
C TYR A 364 6.43 4.69 1.46
N GLU A 365 7.34 5.60 1.82
CA GLU A 365 7.87 5.69 3.20
C GLU A 365 6.74 5.88 4.23
N PHE A 366 5.76 6.73 3.92
CA PHE A 366 4.59 6.94 4.76
C PHE A 366 3.70 5.69 4.86
N GLU A 367 3.44 4.99 3.77
CA GLU A 367 2.63 3.76 3.75
C GLU A 367 3.33 2.59 4.46
N GLN A 368 4.65 2.51 4.38
CA GLN A 368 5.42 1.52 5.13
C GLN A 368 5.35 1.78 6.64
N LEU A 369 5.35 3.05 7.05
CA LEU A 369 5.04 3.41 8.43
C LEU A 369 3.64 2.94 8.84
N MET A 370 2.65 3.12 7.95
CA MET A 370 1.26 2.73 8.19
C MET A 370 1.04 1.22 8.27
N ARG A 371 1.80 0.43 7.50
CA ARG A 371 1.71 -1.04 7.50
C ARG A 371 2.28 -1.65 8.78
N GLY A 372 3.14 -0.92 9.48
CA GLY A 372 3.86 -1.43 10.63
C GLY A 372 5.09 -2.25 10.25
N GLU A 373 5.82 -2.65 11.28
CA GLU A 373 7.10 -3.31 11.11
C GLU A 373 6.99 -4.81 11.38
N THR A 374 7.41 -5.62 10.42
CA THR A 374 7.47 -7.07 10.61
C THR A 374 8.54 -7.45 11.62
N VAL A 375 8.21 -8.36 12.54
CA VAL A 375 9.17 -8.90 13.50
C VAL A 375 10.09 -9.90 12.78
N ILE A 376 11.35 -9.50 12.59
CA ILE A 376 12.38 -10.28 11.90
C ILE A 376 13.44 -10.72 12.92
N PHE A 377 13.84 -11.99 12.85
CA PHE A 377 14.93 -12.59 13.62
C PHE A 377 15.78 -13.45 12.67
N ASP A 378 17.11 -13.33 12.71
CA ASP A 378 18.04 -14.01 11.78
C ASP A 378 17.66 -13.85 10.30
N LYS A 379 17.35 -12.61 9.89
CA LYS A 379 16.96 -12.23 8.51
C LYS A 379 15.67 -12.88 7.99
N LYS A 380 14.90 -13.57 8.84
CA LYS A 380 13.61 -14.17 8.48
C LYS A 380 12.49 -13.67 9.41
N PRO A 381 11.25 -13.57 8.94
CA PRO A 381 10.12 -13.31 9.84
C PRO A 381 10.04 -14.39 10.92
N ILE A 382 9.90 -13.98 12.19
CA ILE A 382 9.76 -14.93 13.30
C ILE A 382 8.29 -15.24 13.53
N TRP A 383 7.97 -16.54 13.59
CA TRP A 383 6.63 -17.04 13.86
C TRP A 383 6.68 -18.36 14.63
N ASP A 384 5.65 -18.58 15.44
CA ASP A 384 5.32 -19.85 16.05
C ASP A 384 3.81 -19.92 16.35
N ASP A 385 3.23 -21.12 16.26
CA ASP A 385 1.79 -21.34 16.51
C ASP A 385 1.39 -21.07 17.98
N PHE A 386 2.36 -20.93 18.89
CA PHE A 386 2.13 -20.39 20.23
C PHE A 386 1.37 -19.06 20.18
N LEU A 387 1.65 -18.17 19.23
CA LEU A 387 1.02 -16.84 19.13
C LEU A 387 -0.49 -16.90 18.89
N ILE A 388 -0.97 -17.96 18.25
CA ILE A 388 -2.40 -18.16 17.96
C ILE A 388 -3.10 -19.03 19.01
N SER A 389 -2.36 -19.51 20.03
CA SER A 389 -2.91 -20.24 21.16
C SER A 389 -3.55 -19.29 22.19
N SER A 390 -4.32 -19.84 23.14
CA SER A 390 -4.87 -19.05 24.26
C SER A 390 -3.77 -18.41 25.11
N ALA A 391 -2.68 -19.15 25.37
CA ALA A 391 -1.52 -18.63 26.10
C ALA A 391 -0.78 -17.52 25.32
N GLY A 392 -0.71 -17.64 24.00
CA GLY A 392 -0.21 -16.58 23.11
C GLY A 392 -1.09 -15.35 23.13
N THR A 393 -2.42 -15.52 23.14
CA THR A 393 -3.38 -14.42 23.25
C THR A 393 -3.18 -13.65 24.55
N SER A 394 -3.07 -14.35 25.69
CA SER A 394 -2.78 -13.70 26.98
C SER A 394 -1.44 -12.98 27.00
N PHE A 395 -0.42 -13.51 26.31
CA PHE A 395 0.87 -12.84 26.15
C PHE A 395 0.76 -11.54 25.31
N LEU A 396 -0.01 -11.57 24.23
CA LEU A 396 -0.25 -10.39 23.38
C LEU A 396 -1.09 -9.34 24.13
N ASP A 397 -2.09 -9.75 24.89
CA ASP A 397 -2.89 -8.87 25.75
C ASP A 397 -2.02 -8.18 26.80
N TRP A 398 -1.09 -8.93 27.41
CA TRP A 398 -0.10 -8.37 28.33
C TRP A 398 0.79 -7.33 27.62
N LEU A 399 1.28 -7.61 26.40
CA LEU A 399 2.04 -6.63 25.63
C LEU A 399 1.24 -5.35 25.34
N HIS A 400 -0.05 -5.47 25.00
CA HIS A 400 -0.92 -4.30 24.79
C HIS A 400 -1.14 -3.49 26.07
N GLN A 401 -1.21 -4.15 27.23
CA GLN A 401 -1.31 -3.48 28.53
C GLN A 401 -0.01 -2.79 28.94
N GLN A 402 1.15 -3.42 28.74
CA GLN A 402 2.45 -2.86 29.08
C GLN A 402 2.84 -1.70 28.15
N TYR A 403 2.45 -1.77 26.87
CA TYR A 403 2.79 -0.76 25.87
C TYR A 403 1.52 -0.14 25.26
N PRO A 404 0.83 0.76 25.98
CA PRO A 404 -0.39 1.40 25.47
C PRO A 404 -0.17 2.08 24.12
N GLY A 405 -1.12 1.93 23.19
CA GLY A 405 -1.05 2.51 21.85
C GLY A 405 -0.24 1.68 20.84
N LEU A 406 0.36 0.57 21.26
CA LEU A 406 0.89 -0.46 20.38
C LEU A 406 -0.26 -1.29 19.78
N GLU A 407 -0.14 -1.68 18.53
CA GLU A 407 -1.04 -2.61 17.86
C GLU A 407 -0.21 -3.75 17.26
N ILE A 408 -0.62 -4.99 17.52
CA ILE A 408 0.10 -6.18 17.07
C ILE A 408 -0.86 -6.96 16.18
N GLN A 409 -0.44 -7.21 14.94
CA GLN A 409 -1.23 -7.91 13.95
C GLN A 409 -0.56 -9.25 13.62
N LEU A 410 -1.34 -10.32 13.70
CA LEU A 410 -0.91 -11.67 13.35
C LEU A 410 -1.44 -12.02 11.96
N HIS A 411 -0.54 -12.36 11.04
CA HIS A 411 -0.88 -12.87 9.72
C HIS A 411 -0.66 -14.38 9.69
N ARG A 412 -1.72 -15.16 9.94
CA ARG A 412 -1.66 -16.62 10.17
C ARG A 412 -1.14 -17.40 8.97
N THR A 413 -1.69 -17.13 7.79
CA THR A 413 -1.27 -17.72 6.51
C THR A 413 0.18 -17.39 6.17
N ARG A 414 0.55 -16.10 6.20
CA ARG A 414 1.92 -15.65 5.90
C ARG A 414 2.92 -15.97 6.99
N ARG A 415 2.46 -16.44 8.16
CA ARG A 415 3.28 -16.70 9.35
C ARG A 415 4.19 -15.52 9.69
N VAL A 416 3.61 -14.33 9.76
CA VAL A 416 4.34 -13.10 10.14
C VAL A 416 3.59 -12.31 11.21
N VAL A 417 4.36 -11.66 12.07
CA VAL A 417 3.87 -10.73 13.10
C VAL A 417 4.27 -9.32 12.70
N THR A 418 3.32 -8.39 12.74
CA THR A 418 3.55 -6.98 12.42
C THR A 418 3.20 -6.12 13.62
N VAL A 419 4.06 -5.14 13.94
CA VAL A 419 3.89 -4.26 15.10
C VAL A 419 3.78 -2.81 14.64
N LEU A 420 2.72 -2.13 15.10
CA LEU A 420 2.45 -0.71 14.85
C LEU A 420 2.48 0.07 16.17
N GLY A 421 2.99 1.29 16.14
CA GLY A 421 3.11 2.16 17.31
C GLY A 421 4.40 2.98 17.24
N SER A 422 4.70 3.77 18.27
CA SER A 422 5.91 4.60 18.27
C SER A 422 7.18 3.76 18.18
N LEU A 423 8.21 4.29 17.50
CA LEU A 423 9.49 3.59 17.27
C LEU A 423 10.07 2.95 18.55
N ALA A 424 10.09 3.69 19.66
CA ALA A 424 10.61 3.21 20.94
C ALA A 424 9.82 2.00 21.47
N ARG A 425 8.49 2.05 21.41
CA ARG A 425 7.60 0.96 21.87
C ARG A 425 7.65 -0.23 20.93
N ARG A 426 7.69 0.00 19.61
CA ARG A 426 7.87 -1.06 18.61
C ARG A 426 9.14 -1.85 18.88
N HIS A 427 10.25 -1.15 19.10
CA HIS A 427 11.53 -1.80 19.39
C HIS A 427 11.45 -2.69 20.64
N GLN A 428 10.88 -2.19 21.74
CA GLN A 428 10.70 -2.95 22.98
C GLN A 428 9.80 -4.18 22.77
N ALA A 429 8.63 -4.00 22.16
CA ALA A 429 7.69 -5.09 21.93
C ALA A 429 8.26 -6.16 20.99
N LYS A 430 8.99 -5.77 19.94
CA LYS A 430 9.70 -6.71 19.05
C LYS A 430 10.68 -7.58 19.83
N GLN A 431 11.47 -6.97 20.73
CA GLN A 431 12.43 -7.72 21.55
C GLN A 431 11.72 -8.72 22.47
N GLU A 432 10.61 -8.34 23.09
CA GLU A 432 9.82 -9.26 23.93
C GLU A 432 9.19 -10.40 23.13
N ILE A 433 8.65 -10.12 21.94
CA ILE A 433 8.12 -11.14 21.03
C ILE A 433 9.24 -12.10 20.62
N ILE A 434 10.39 -11.58 20.18
CA ILE A 434 11.54 -12.40 19.76
C ILE A 434 11.99 -13.29 20.93
N ARG A 435 12.21 -12.71 22.11
CA ARG A 435 12.63 -13.45 23.31
C ARG A 435 11.66 -14.58 23.62
N LYS A 436 10.36 -14.27 23.69
CA LYS A 436 9.34 -15.28 23.99
C LYS A 436 9.29 -16.40 22.96
N LEU A 437 9.43 -16.08 21.68
CA LEU A 437 9.41 -17.07 20.60
C LEU A 437 10.68 -17.93 20.56
N VAL A 438 11.84 -17.35 20.87
CA VAL A 438 13.09 -18.11 21.05
C VAL A 438 12.95 -19.07 22.22
N ASP A 439 12.42 -18.62 23.35
CA ASP A 439 12.16 -19.48 24.53
C ASP A 439 11.22 -20.64 24.17
N VAL A 440 10.10 -20.35 23.50
CA VAL A 440 9.13 -21.38 23.07
C VAL A 440 9.76 -22.39 22.12
N LYS A 441 10.60 -21.93 21.18
CA LYS A 441 11.30 -22.80 20.21
C LYS A 441 12.42 -23.62 20.84
N SER A 442 12.95 -23.17 21.99
CA SER A 442 13.96 -23.92 22.75
C SER A 442 13.39 -25.12 23.51
N LEU A 443 12.07 -25.16 23.71
CA LEU A 443 11.41 -26.29 24.38
C LEU A 443 11.51 -27.56 23.54
N GLN A 444 11.74 -28.68 24.21
CA GLN A 444 11.75 -29.99 23.56
C GLN A 444 10.35 -30.29 23.00
N GLN A 445 10.30 -30.69 21.72
CA GLN A 445 9.07 -31.01 21.01
C GLN A 445 8.97 -32.51 20.80
N TRP A 446 7.84 -33.10 21.18
CA TRP A 446 7.50 -34.47 20.88
C TRP A 446 6.32 -34.54 19.92
N HIS A 447 6.43 -35.46 18.96
CA HIS A 447 5.36 -35.78 18.02
C HIS A 447 4.81 -37.15 18.38
N ILE A 448 3.57 -37.19 18.87
CA ILE A 448 2.86 -38.43 19.20
C ILE A 448 1.94 -38.76 18.01
N PRO A 449 2.27 -39.75 17.18
CA PRO A 449 1.48 -40.08 16.00
C PRO A 449 0.09 -40.62 16.38
N PHE A 450 -0.92 -40.23 15.62
CA PHE A 450 -2.27 -40.77 15.72
C PHE A 450 -2.52 -41.81 14.63
N THR A 451 -2.91 -43.01 15.04
CA THR A 451 -3.26 -44.11 14.12
C THR A 451 -4.78 -44.29 14.04
N GLY A 452 -5.38 -43.84 12.94
CA GLY A 452 -6.74 -44.24 12.51
C GLY A 452 -7.95 -43.62 13.24
N LYS A 453 -9.09 -44.34 13.14
CA LYS A 453 -10.51 -43.97 13.39
C LYS A 453 -10.90 -43.27 14.72
N SER A 454 -9.97 -42.99 15.64
CA SER A 454 -10.22 -42.30 16.92
C SER A 454 -9.94 -40.79 16.88
N LEU A 455 -9.45 -40.27 15.74
CA LEU A 455 -9.07 -38.86 15.60
C LEU A 455 -10.25 -37.89 15.84
N GLY A 456 -11.45 -38.21 15.35
CA GLY A 456 -12.63 -37.32 15.50
C GLY A 456 -13.07 -37.13 16.94
N LEU A 457 -13.05 -38.19 17.75
CA LEU A 457 -13.40 -38.16 19.19
C LEU A 457 -12.33 -37.42 20.01
N PHE A 458 -11.06 -37.64 19.68
CA PHE A 458 -9.97 -36.99 20.39
C PHE A 458 -9.93 -35.47 20.10
N LEU A 459 -10.18 -35.04 18.86
CA LEU A 459 -10.10 -33.64 18.47
C LEU A 459 -11.22 -32.75 19.05
N SER A 460 -12.30 -33.33 19.58
CA SER A 460 -13.42 -32.56 20.15
C SER A 460 -13.29 -32.33 21.66
N GLU A 461 -13.24 -33.38 22.47
CA GLU A 461 -13.32 -33.25 23.94
C GLU A 461 -11.97 -33.49 24.64
N ASP A 462 -11.23 -34.53 24.22
CA ASP A 462 -9.99 -34.92 24.89
C ASP A 462 -8.83 -33.96 24.59
N LEU A 463 -8.73 -33.43 23.37
CA LEU A 463 -7.73 -32.41 23.02
C LEU A 463 -7.97 -31.12 23.82
N LEU A 464 -9.21 -30.66 23.96
CA LEU A 464 -9.53 -29.47 24.77
C LEU A 464 -9.14 -29.69 26.24
N ARG A 465 -9.47 -30.85 26.83
CA ARG A 465 -9.07 -31.19 28.20
C ARG A 465 -7.56 -31.24 28.36
N LEU A 466 -6.86 -31.83 27.39
CA LEU A 466 -5.41 -31.92 27.40
C LEU A 466 -4.77 -30.54 27.25
N GLN A 467 -5.35 -29.65 26.44
CA GLN A 467 -4.93 -28.25 26.31
C GLN A 467 -5.18 -27.42 27.56
N VAL A 468 -6.25 -27.71 28.33
CA VAL A 468 -6.48 -27.10 29.65
C VAL A 468 -5.41 -27.56 30.65
N ASN A 469 -5.02 -28.84 30.60
CA ASN A 469 -4.04 -29.41 31.53
C ASN A 469 -2.58 -28.99 31.21
N LEU A 470 -2.17 -29.15 29.95
CA LEU A 470 -0.78 -28.91 29.51
C LEU A 470 -0.54 -27.47 29.03
N GLY A 471 -1.60 -26.70 28.79
CA GLY A 471 -1.58 -25.40 28.14
C GLY A 471 -1.75 -25.51 26.62
N ALA A 472 -2.68 -24.73 26.05
CA ALA A 472 -3.02 -24.81 24.62
C ALA A 472 -1.86 -24.45 23.67
N GLY A 473 -0.86 -23.69 24.14
CA GLY A 473 0.36 -23.39 23.37
C GLY A 473 1.43 -24.49 23.42
N ASN A 474 1.26 -25.45 24.33
CA ASN A 474 2.17 -26.56 24.56
C ASN A 474 1.62 -27.88 24.02
N CYS A 475 0.35 -27.91 23.60
CA CYS A 475 -0.31 -29.11 23.12
C CYS A 475 -1.27 -28.76 21.97
N PHE A 476 -1.00 -29.23 20.76
CA PHE A 476 -1.85 -28.98 19.59
C PHE A 476 -1.70 -30.10 18.56
N PHE A 477 -2.70 -30.27 17.71
CA PHE A 477 -2.68 -31.31 16.69
C PHE A 477 -2.10 -30.78 15.37
N ASP A 478 -1.03 -31.42 14.90
CA ASP A 478 -0.49 -31.21 13.55
C ASP A 478 -1.29 -32.06 12.56
N PHE A 479 -2.23 -31.41 11.88
CA PHE A 479 -3.12 -32.07 10.91
C PHE A 479 -2.35 -32.70 9.73
N PRO A 480 -1.37 -32.02 9.09
CA PRO A 480 -0.55 -32.63 8.06
C PRO A 480 0.20 -33.90 8.50
N LYS A 481 0.84 -33.88 9.68
CA LYS A 481 1.61 -35.02 10.19
C LYS A 481 0.79 -36.06 10.93
N ARG A 482 -0.51 -35.77 11.17
CA ARG A 482 -1.40 -36.57 12.01
C ARG A 482 -0.79 -36.90 13.36
N SER A 483 -0.17 -35.90 13.99
CA SER A 483 0.51 -36.09 15.27
C SER A 483 0.07 -35.04 16.27
N LEU A 484 -0.15 -35.45 17.51
CA LEU A 484 -0.23 -34.52 18.62
C LEU A 484 1.17 -33.99 18.91
N VAL A 485 1.35 -32.67 18.80
CA VAL A 485 2.58 -31.97 19.15
C VAL A 485 2.50 -31.54 20.58
N VAL A 486 3.49 -31.96 21.38
CA VAL A 486 3.60 -31.63 22.81
C VAL A 486 4.93 -30.94 23.04
N ARG A 487 4.92 -29.83 23.76
CA ARG A 487 6.09 -29.02 24.11
C ARG A 487 6.22 -28.94 25.63
N GLY A 488 7.40 -29.24 26.16
CA GLY A 488 7.60 -29.19 27.61
C GLY A 488 8.72 -30.11 28.09
N ASN A 489 8.48 -30.80 29.20
CA ASN A 489 9.37 -31.79 29.80
C ASN A 489 8.82 -33.23 29.60
N GLU A 490 9.59 -34.25 29.99
CA GLU A 490 9.17 -35.66 29.86
C GLU A 490 7.84 -35.97 30.55
N GLU A 491 7.50 -35.26 31.62
CA GLU A 491 6.22 -35.41 32.32
C GLU A 491 5.03 -34.96 31.43
N THR A 492 5.13 -33.81 30.76
CA THR A 492 4.10 -33.35 29.81
C THR A 492 3.93 -34.33 28.64
N PHE A 493 5.04 -34.92 28.16
CA PHE A 493 5.00 -35.96 27.14
C PHE A 493 4.28 -37.21 27.64
N HIS A 494 4.54 -37.66 28.88
CA HIS A 494 3.89 -38.83 29.46
C HIS A 494 2.38 -38.65 29.63
N ILE A 495 1.95 -37.46 30.10
CA ILE A 495 0.52 -37.11 30.23
C ILE A 495 -0.16 -37.14 28.86
N ALA A 496 0.48 -36.59 27.83
CA ALA A 496 -0.07 -36.59 26.49
C ALA A 496 -0.13 -38.00 25.88
N CYS A 497 0.91 -38.81 26.02
CA CYS A 497 0.92 -40.21 25.59
C CYS A 497 -0.23 -41.00 26.24
N LYS A 498 -0.45 -40.81 27.54
CA LYS A 498 -1.56 -41.44 28.26
C LYS A 498 -2.93 -40.98 27.74
N ALA A 499 -3.12 -39.69 27.49
CA ALA A 499 -4.37 -39.18 26.92
C ALA A 499 -4.66 -39.73 25.51
N VAL A 500 -3.62 -39.90 24.70
CA VAL A 500 -3.74 -40.52 23.36
C VAL A 500 -4.09 -42.00 23.48
N GLN A 501 -3.47 -42.73 24.41
CA GLN A 501 -3.80 -44.14 24.71
C GLN A 501 -5.22 -44.29 25.22
N ASP A 502 -5.63 -43.51 26.22
CA ASP A 502 -6.99 -43.53 26.78
C ASP A 502 -8.05 -43.28 25.69
N ALA A 503 -7.79 -42.35 24.76
CA ALA A 503 -8.68 -42.08 23.63
C ALA A 503 -8.70 -43.20 22.58
N GLN A 504 -7.60 -43.94 22.42
CA GLN A 504 -7.53 -45.13 21.58
C GLN A 504 -8.23 -46.33 22.21
N ASP A 505 -8.20 -46.44 23.54
CA ASP A 505 -8.74 -47.56 24.34
C ASP A 505 -10.25 -47.43 24.61
N ARG A 506 -10.82 -46.21 24.57
CA ARG A 506 -12.29 -45.97 24.66
C ARG A 506 -13.11 -46.54 23.50
N ARG A 507 -12.52 -47.39 22.65
CA ARG A 507 -13.21 -48.15 21.60
C ARG A 507 -14.13 -49.21 22.21
N GLY A 508 -15.33 -48.78 22.54
CA GLY A 508 -16.49 -49.64 22.71
C GLY A 508 -17.73 -48.75 22.67
N THR A 509 -18.66 -49.05 21.75
CA THR A 509 -19.99 -48.44 21.65
C THR A 509 -20.06 -46.97 21.20
N GLU A 510 -19.90 -46.71 19.90
CA GLU A 510 -20.85 -45.94 19.08
C GLU A 510 -20.29 -45.76 17.67
N SER A 511 -20.83 -46.53 16.73
CA SER A 511 -20.53 -46.45 15.30
C SER A 511 -21.52 -45.46 14.66
N TYR A 512 -21.10 -44.22 14.43
CA TYR A 512 -21.78 -43.38 13.44
C TYR A 512 -21.22 -43.72 12.06
N THR A 513 -21.97 -44.54 11.32
CA THR A 513 -21.70 -44.89 9.93
C THR A 513 -21.88 -43.65 9.04
N SER A 514 -20.77 -43.07 8.59
CA SER A 514 -20.73 -42.25 7.38
C SER A 514 -19.69 -42.87 6.46
N ASP A 515 -20.13 -43.60 5.43
CA ASP A 515 -19.29 -44.28 4.43
C ASP A 515 -18.51 -43.31 3.51
N ALA A 516 -18.54 -42.00 3.78
CA ALA A 516 -17.88 -41.00 2.94
C ALA A 516 -16.41 -40.81 3.33
N ILE A 517 -15.53 -41.31 2.47
CA ILE A 517 -14.08 -41.18 2.59
C ILE A 517 -13.64 -39.78 2.11
N CYS A 518 -12.89 -39.08 2.94
CA CYS A 518 -12.32 -37.77 2.60
C CYS A 518 -11.22 -37.92 1.54
N PRO A 519 -11.24 -37.16 0.43
CA PRO A 519 -10.30 -37.35 -0.68
C PRO A 519 -8.86 -36.92 -0.38
N VAL A 520 -8.62 -36.15 0.68
CA VAL A 520 -7.27 -35.68 1.05
C VAL A 520 -6.61 -36.65 2.01
N CYS A 521 -7.34 -37.10 3.02
CA CYS A 521 -6.79 -37.93 4.07
C CYS A 521 -7.03 -39.43 3.83
N LEU A 522 -7.95 -39.77 2.91
CA LEU A 522 -8.33 -41.14 2.55
C LEU A 522 -8.91 -41.96 3.73
N ASP A 523 -9.41 -41.27 4.74
CA ASP A 523 -10.11 -41.84 5.90
C ASP A 523 -11.56 -41.34 5.96
N GLU A 524 -12.39 -41.95 6.80
CA GLU A 524 -13.74 -41.45 7.13
C GLU A 524 -13.69 -39.96 7.52
N ALA A 525 -14.56 -39.15 6.92
CA ALA A 525 -14.50 -37.71 7.08
C ALA A 525 -14.81 -37.27 8.53
N ALA A 526 -13.77 -36.84 9.27
CA ALA A 526 -13.92 -36.27 10.61
C ALA A 526 -14.51 -34.85 10.55
N VAL A 527 -15.65 -34.65 11.22
CA VAL A 527 -16.46 -33.42 11.13
C VAL A 527 -16.75 -33.09 9.65
N PRO A 528 -17.57 -33.91 8.98
CA PRO A 528 -17.72 -33.87 7.53
C PRO A 528 -18.29 -32.55 7.05
N THR A 529 -17.69 -32.01 5.99
CA THR A 529 -18.17 -30.86 5.23
C THR A 529 -18.50 -31.34 3.81
N SER A 530 -19.76 -31.19 3.41
CA SER A 530 -20.22 -31.65 2.09
C SER A 530 -20.08 -30.55 1.05
N LEU A 531 -19.47 -30.88 -0.09
CA LEU A 531 -19.45 -30.01 -1.26
C LEU A 531 -20.70 -30.19 -2.12
N PRO A 532 -21.05 -29.23 -3.00
CA PRO A 532 -22.21 -29.34 -3.89
C PRO A 532 -22.18 -30.54 -4.86
N CYS A 533 -21.00 -31.10 -5.14
CA CYS A 533 -20.83 -32.33 -5.91
C CYS A 533 -21.16 -33.61 -5.13
N GLY A 534 -21.44 -33.52 -3.82
CA GLY A 534 -21.77 -34.66 -2.96
C GLY A 534 -20.57 -35.26 -2.20
N HIS A 535 -19.33 -34.93 -2.55
CA HIS A 535 -18.15 -35.41 -1.83
C HIS A 535 -18.05 -34.80 -0.43
N GLN A 536 -17.72 -35.64 0.55
CA GLN A 536 -17.49 -35.20 1.93
C GLN A 536 -16.00 -35.08 2.24
N TRP A 537 -15.67 -34.02 2.99
CA TRP A 537 -14.32 -33.70 3.39
C TRP A 537 -14.24 -33.58 4.91
N CYS A 538 -13.11 -33.96 5.50
CA CYS A 538 -12.83 -33.47 6.85
C CYS A 538 -12.77 -31.94 6.82
N ARG A 539 -13.44 -31.26 7.75
CA ARG A 539 -13.40 -29.79 7.85
C ARG A 539 -11.96 -29.25 7.84
N GLY A 540 -11.08 -29.87 8.62
CA GLY A 540 -9.66 -29.50 8.70
C GLY A 540 -8.87 -29.74 7.42
N CYS A 541 -9.16 -30.82 6.68
CA CYS A 541 -8.50 -31.10 5.39
C CYS A 541 -8.90 -30.08 4.33
N LEU A 542 -10.18 -29.70 4.29
CA LEU A 542 -10.65 -28.68 3.36
C LEU A 542 -10.05 -27.31 3.69
N MET A 543 -9.99 -26.93 4.97
CA MET A 543 -9.29 -25.72 5.41
C MET A 543 -7.80 -25.73 5.03
N GLY A 544 -7.11 -26.84 5.25
CA GLY A 544 -5.71 -27.01 4.88
C GLY A 544 -5.47 -26.93 3.37
N TYR A 545 -6.36 -27.54 2.58
CA TYR A 545 -6.31 -27.46 1.11
C TYR A 545 -6.48 -26.03 0.60
N LEU A 546 -7.45 -25.28 1.15
CA LEU A 546 -7.67 -23.88 0.80
C LEU A 546 -6.48 -23.00 1.21
N ALA A 547 -5.92 -23.19 2.41
CA ALA A 547 -4.77 -22.43 2.88
C ALA A 547 -3.51 -22.72 2.04
N ALA A 548 -3.27 -23.99 1.68
CA ALA A 548 -2.14 -24.39 0.84
C ALA A 548 -2.19 -23.81 -0.59
N ALA A 549 -3.37 -23.38 -1.06
CA ALA A 549 -3.52 -22.75 -2.36
C ALA A 549 -2.70 -21.45 -2.51
N VAL A 550 -2.43 -20.76 -1.39
CA VAL A 550 -1.61 -19.53 -1.37
C VAL A 550 -0.19 -19.83 -1.84
N ASP A 551 0.40 -20.93 -1.38
CA ASP A 551 1.77 -21.33 -1.71
C ASP A 551 1.84 -22.10 -3.02
N ASN A 552 0.91 -23.03 -3.24
CA ASN A 552 0.89 -23.89 -4.42
C ASN A 552 0.47 -23.15 -5.69
N LYS A 553 -0.22 -22.01 -5.56
CA LYS A 553 -0.68 -21.16 -6.68
C LYS A 553 -1.55 -21.89 -7.72
N THR A 554 -2.20 -22.97 -7.31
CA THR A 554 -3.08 -23.79 -8.16
C THR A 554 -4.50 -23.25 -8.12
N PHE A 555 -4.94 -22.60 -9.21
CA PHE A 555 -6.30 -22.07 -9.35
C PHE A 555 -6.88 -22.42 -10.73
N PRO A 556 -8.21 -22.56 -10.87
CA PRO A 556 -9.23 -22.50 -9.81
C PRO A 556 -9.23 -23.75 -8.91
N LEU A 557 -9.65 -23.58 -7.64
CA LEU A 557 -9.75 -24.65 -6.66
C LEU A 557 -10.98 -25.52 -6.89
N ARG A 558 -10.75 -26.83 -7.04
CA ARG A 558 -11.76 -27.83 -7.38
C ARG A 558 -11.79 -28.95 -6.35
N CYS A 559 -12.91 -29.66 -6.29
CA CYS A 559 -13.02 -30.87 -5.49
C CYS A 559 -12.02 -31.92 -5.99
N LEU A 560 -11.25 -32.50 -5.08
CA LEU A 560 -10.35 -33.64 -5.31
C LEU A 560 -11.03 -35.02 -5.17
N GLY A 561 -12.37 -35.07 -5.12
CA GLY A 561 -13.12 -36.31 -5.10
C GLY A 561 -12.88 -37.19 -6.34
N ASP A 562 -13.18 -38.48 -6.21
CA ASP A 562 -13.01 -39.49 -7.28
C ASP A 562 -11.57 -39.55 -7.84
N ASP A 563 -10.57 -39.66 -6.96
CA ASP A 563 -9.14 -39.58 -7.31
C ASP A 563 -8.78 -38.31 -8.11
N ALA A 564 -9.22 -37.14 -7.65
CA ALA A 564 -9.04 -35.86 -8.31
C ALA A 564 -9.63 -35.75 -9.74
N ARG A 565 -10.58 -36.62 -10.11
CA ARG A 565 -11.33 -36.50 -11.37
C ARG A 565 -12.55 -35.60 -11.25
N CYS A 566 -13.02 -35.30 -10.04
CA CYS A 566 -14.08 -34.32 -9.84
C CYS A 566 -13.62 -32.94 -10.33
N THR A 567 -14.45 -32.25 -11.12
CA THR A 567 -14.13 -30.93 -11.65
C THR A 567 -14.94 -29.81 -10.99
N GLU A 568 -15.78 -30.13 -10.00
CA GLU A 568 -16.67 -29.15 -9.37
C GLU A 568 -15.85 -28.09 -8.61
N PRO A 569 -16.00 -26.78 -8.92
CA PRO A 569 -15.32 -25.72 -8.19
C PRO A 569 -15.87 -25.54 -6.76
N ILE A 570 -14.96 -25.27 -5.81
CA ILE A 570 -15.35 -25.07 -4.41
C ILE A 570 -16.13 -23.75 -4.26
N PRO A 571 -17.32 -23.72 -3.64
CA PRO A 571 -18.07 -22.48 -3.43
C PRO A 571 -17.32 -21.46 -2.56
N LEU A 572 -17.34 -20.18 -2.95
CA LEU A 572 -16.73 -19.10 -2.17
C LEU A 572 -17.42 -18.89 -0.83
N SER A 573 -18.74 -19.08 -0.77
CA SER A 573 -19.54 -19.01 0.47
C SER A 573 -19.02 -19.98 1.52
N LEU A 574 -18.80 -21.24 1.13
CA LEU A 574 -18.24 -22.26 2.00
C LEU A 574 -16.81 -21.91 2.41
N SER A 575 -15.96 -21.49 1.48
CA SER A 575 -14.58 -21.08 1.83
C SER A 575 -14.55 -19.92 2.84
N ARG A 576 -15.49 -18.97 2.76
CA ARG A 576 -15.62 -17.86 3.70
C ARG A 576 -16.11 -18.28 5.09
N GLU A 577 -16.89 -19.36 5.20
CA GLU A 577 -17.32 -19.94 6.48
C GLU A 577 -16.21 -20.78 7.14
N LEU A 578 -15.28 -21.32 6.33
CA LEU A 578 -14.19 -22.17 6.79
C LEU A 578 -12.95 -21.38 7.20
N LEU A 579 -12.65 -20.28 6.51
CA LEU A 579 -11.45 -19.47 6.71
C LEU A 579 -11.73 -18.20 7.54
N ALA A 580 -10.73 -17.75 8.29
CA ALA A 580 -10.77 -16.40 8.85
C ALA A 580 -10.70 -15.34 7.72
N ALA A 581 -11.23 -14.14 7.96
CA ALA A 581 -11.31 -13.08 6.94
C ALA A 581 -9.95 -12.81 6.25
N ASN A 582 -8.88 -12.65 7.03
CA ASN A 582 -7.54 -12.41 6.48
C ASN A 582 -7.02 -13.57 5.62
N ASP A 583 -7.37 -14.81 5.97
CA ASP A 583 -6.91 -16.00 5.23
C ASP A 583 -7.72 -16.18 3.94
N PHE A 584 -9.02 -15.88 3.97
CA PHE A 584 -9.87 -15.83 2.79
C PHE A 584 -9.36 -14.76 1.79
N ASP A 585 -9.03 -13.56 2.29
CA ASP A 585 -8.46 -12.48 1.47
C ASP A 585 -7.09 -12.88 0.89
N ALA A 586 -6.25 -13.61 1.64
CA ALA A 586 -4.97 -14.11 1.14
C ALA A 586 -5.14 -15.10 -0.03
N VAL A 587 -6.16 -15.97 0.01
CA VAL A 587 -6.46 -16.90 -1.10
C VAL A 587 -6.98 -16.14 -2.33
N LEU A 588 -7.81 -15.09 -2.14
CA LEU A 588 -8.25 -14.21 -3.22
C LEU A 588 -7.07 -13.48 -3.89
N GLU A 589 -6.15 -12.93 -3.09
CA GLU A 589 -4.93 -12.30 -3.58
C GLU A 589 -4.06 -13.28 -4.36
N ALA A 590 -3.86 -14.50 -3.84
CA ALA A 590 -3.08 -15.53 -4.51
C ALA A 590 -3.71 -15.91 -5.87
N ALA A 591 -5.03 -16.11 -5.91
CA ALA A 591 -5.77 -16.42 -7.14
C ALA A 591 -5.63 -15.30 -8.18
N PHE A 592 -5.78 -14.05 -7.75
CA PHE A 592 -5.59 -12.88 -8.59
C PHE A 592 -4.17 -12.80 -9.16
N TRP A 593 -3.14 -12.94 -8.32
CA TRP A 593 -1.76 -12.88 -8.79
C TRP A 593 -1.45 -14.03 -9.74
N THR A 594 -1.95 -15.24 -9.50
CA THR A 594 -1.81 -16.35 -10.46
C THR A 594 -2.47 -16.01 -11.80
N TYR A 595 -3.67 -15.41 -11.79
CA TYR A 595 -4.37 -14.99 -13.01
C TYR A 595 -3.61 -13.94 -13.82
N VAL A 596 -3.05 -12.93 -13.14
CA VAL A 596 -2.26 -11.84 -13.76
C VAL A 596 -0.95 -12.38 -14.32
N HIS A 597 -0.21 -13.17 -13.53
CA HIS A 597 1.07 -13.74 -13.93
C HIS A 597 0.94 -14.74 -15.10
N GLY A 598 -0.21 -15.39 -15.24
CA GLY A 598 -0.55 -16.25 -16.37
C GLY A 598 -0.87 -15.49 -17.67
N ARG A 599 -0.99 -14.15 -17.64
CA ARG A 599 -1.33 -13.29 -18.79
C ARG A 599 -0.36 -12.11 -18.94
N PRO A 600 0.94 -12.38 -19.16
CA PRO A 600 1.97 -11.34 -19.22
C PRO A 600 1.78 -10.35 -20.37
N ASP A 601 1.13 -10.75 -21.47
CA ASP A 601 0.87 -9.86 -22.61
C ASP A 601 -0.29 -8.89 -22.34
N GLU A 602 -1.22 -9.24 -21.45
CA GLU A 602 -2.37 -8.41 -21.09
C GLU A 602 -2.04 -7.49 -19.92
N PHE A 603 -1.34 -8.00 -18.89
CA PHE A 603 -1.11 -7.27 -17.65
C PHE A 603 0.37 -7.02 -17.40
N HIS A 604 0.70 -5.76 -17.16
CA HIS A 604 2.04 -5.30 -16.81
C HIS A 604 2.03 -4.71 -15.40
N ASN A 605 3.12 -4.91 -14.66
CA ASN A 605 3.29 -4.31 -13.34
C ASN A 605 3.81 -2.87 -13.49
N CYS A 606 3.38 -1.99 -12.58
CA CYS A 606 3.99 -0.68 -12.44
C CYS A 606 5.50 -0.81 -12.22
N PRO A 607 6.35 -0.04 -12.93
CA PRO A 607 7.81 -0.15 -12.82
C PRO A 607 8.36 0.41 -11.50
N ALA A 608 7.59 1.29 -10.84
CA ALA A 608 7.98 1.84 -9.54
C ALA A 608 8.17 0.72 -8.51
N PRO A 609 9.31 0.69 -7.78
CA PRO A 609 9.57 -0.30 -6.74
C PRO A 609 8.42 -0.40 -5.74
N ASP A 610 8.09 -1.63 -5.33
CA ASP A 610 7.06 -1.95 -4.34
C ASP A 610 5.63 -1.48 -4.66
N CYS A 611 5.38 -0.96 -5.87
CA CYS A 611 4.05 -0.65 -6.34
C CYS A 611 3.34 -1.92 -6.82
N THR A 612 2.21 -2.26 -6.20
CA THR A 612 1.40 -3.44 -6.54
C THR A 612 0.36 -3.19 -7.63
N GLN A 613 0.41 -2.02 -8.29
CA GLN A 613 -0.51 -1.71 -9.37
C GLN A 613 -0.14 -2.47 -10.65
N ILE A 614 -1.17 -2.89 -11.36
CA ILE A 614 -1.04 -3.42 -12.71
C ILE A 614 -1.79 -2.53 -13.70
N TYR A 615 -1.34 -2.54 -14.94
CA TYR A 615 -1.97 -1.83 -16.05
C TYR A 615 -2.01 -2.71 -17.30
N ARG A 616 -2.85 -2.32 -18.26
CA ARG A 616 -2.87 -2.92 -19.61
C ARG A 616 -2.06 -2.06 -20.58
N PRO A 617 -1.39 -2.65 -21.59
CA PRO A 617 -0.70 -1.90 -22.63
C PRO A 617 -1.60 -0.84 -23.26
N ALA A 618 -1.01 0.32 -23.57
CA ALA A 618 -1.68 1.44 -24.21
C ALA A 618 -0.91 1.86 -25.47
N PRO A 619 -1.51 2.63 -26.39
CA PRO A 619 -0.84 3.07 -27.62
C PRO A 619 0.47 3.84 -27.34
N ARG A 620 1.44 3.77 -28.25
CA ARG A 620 2.81 4.32 -28.08
C ARG A 620 2.87 5.81 -27.72
N ASN A 621 1.88 6.60 -28.11
CA ASN A 621 1.82 8.05 -27.85
C ASN A 621 1.10 8.40 -26.54
N THR A 622 0.72 7.41 -25.74
CA THR A 622 0.07 7.64 -24.45
C THR A 622 1.08 7.58 -23.32
N ILE A 623 0.86 8.38 -22.28
CA ILE A 623 1.63 8.31 -21.03
C ILE A 623 0.65 7.79 -19.99
N LEU A 624 0.95 6.63 -19.43
CA LEU A 624 0.16 6.10 -18.33
C LEU A 624 0.69 6.71 -17.02
N GLN A 625 -0.21 7.15 -16.15
CA GLN A 625 0.17 7.62 -14.82
C GLN A 625 -0.42 6.67 -13.77
N CYS A 626 0.45 6.11 -12.93
CA CYS A 626 0.01 5.17 -11.91
C CYS A 626 -0.91 5.87 -10.89
N PRO A 627 -2.13 5.33 -10.63
CA PRO A 627 -3.06 5.94 -9.68
C PRO A 627 -2.60 5.83 -8.23
N SER A 628 -1.73 4.86 -7.94
CA SER A 628 -1.23 4.62 -6.58
C SER A 628 0.09 5.35 -6.33
N CYS A 629 1.08 5.21 -7.23
CA CYS A 629 2.40 5.78 -7.02
C CYS A 629 2.72 6.97 -7.93
N LEU A 630 1.85 7.42 -8.83
CA LEU A 630 2.09 8.56 -9.72
C LEU A 630 3.25 8.44 -10.71
N ALA A 631 3.98 7.32 -10.73
CA ALA A 631 4.98 7.06 -11.75
C ALA A 631 4.34 7.21 -13.14
N ARG A 632 5.01 7.99 -13.99
CA ARG A 632 4.70 8.06 -15.42
C ARG A 632 5.34 6.84 -16.06
N ILE A 633 4.56 6.07 -16.82
CA ILE A 633 4.96 4.80 -17.39
C ILE A 633 4.88 4.93 -18.90
N CYS A 634 5.94 4.53 -19.60
CA CYS A 634 5.90 4.38 -21.04
C CYS A 634 5.25 3.03 -21.39
N PRO A 635 4.09 3.02 -22.07
CA PRO A 635 3.39 1.78 -22.38
C PRO A 635 4.08 0.96 -23.50
N ALA A 636 5.11 1.50 -24.15
CA ALA A 636 5.85 0.82 -25.21
C ALA A 636 7.02 -0.03 -24.68
N CYS A 637 7.76 0.48 -23.70
CA CYS A 637 8.91 -0.21 -23.08
C CYS A 637 8.64 -0.68 -21.64
N HIS A 638 7.46 -0.35 -21.08
CA HIS A 638 6.99 -0.79 -19.76
C HIS A 638 7.85 -0.35 -18.55
N ILE A 639 8.72 0.63 -18.74
CA ILE A 639 9.54 1.27 -17.70
C ILE A 639 9.05 2.69 -17.39
N GLU A 640 9.72 3.36 -16.45
CA GLU A 640 9.45 4.78 -16.17
C GLU A 640 9.62 5.64 -17.43
N TYR A 641 8.66 6.54 -17.62
CA TYR A 641 8.61 7.42 -18.78
C TYR A 641 9.88 8.26 -18.88
N HIS A 642 10.36 8.42 -20.11
CA HIS A 642 11.63 9.02 -20.41
C HIS A 642 11.43 10.28 -21.27
N ASP A 643 11.47 11.44 -20.61
CA ASP A 643 11.37 12.73 -21.29
C ASP A 643 12.59 12.94 -22.20
N GLY A 644 12.37 13.11 -23.51
CA GLY A 644 13.42 13.51 -24.47
C GLY A 644 14.31 12.38 -25.01
N LEU A 645 14.08 11.12 -24.65
CA LEU A 645 14.78 9.94 -25.19
C LEU A 645 13.79 9.00 -25.88
N THR A 646 14.24 8.31 -26.92
CA THR A 646 13.52 7.16 -27.48
C THR A 646 13.62 5.95 -26.55
N CYS A 647 12.71 4.98 -26.69
CA CYS A 647 12.78 3.75 -25.90
C CYS A 647 14.11 3.00 -26.12
N GLU A 648 14.62 3.01 -27.36
CA GLU A 648 15.88 2.35 -27.74
C GLU A 648 17.11 2.99 -27.06
N GLU A 649 17.13 4.31 -26.91
CA GLU A 649 18.26 5.02 -26.29
C GLU A 649 18.36 4.79 -24.78
N ARG A 650 17.23 4.56 -24.09
CA ARG A 650 17.21 4.28 -22.65
C ARG A 650 17.58 2.82 -22.33
N ASP A 651 17.17 1.86 -23.17
CA ASP A 651 17.41 0.42 -22.95
C ASP A 651 18.91 0.10 -22.82
N VAL A 652 19.77 0.84 -23.52
CA VAL A 652 21.24 0.64 -23.53
C VAL A 652 21.92 0.96 -22.18
N ALA A 653 21.30 1.77 -21.31
CA ALA A 653 21.92 2.25 -20.07
C ALA A 653 21.75 1.30 -18.88
N ASP A 654 20.58 0.66 -18.72
CA ASP A 654 20.26 -0.23 -17.57
C ASP A 654 20.62 -1.71 -17.83
N ASP A 655 20.69 -2.15 -19.09
CA ASP A 655 20.82 -3.57 -19.41
C ASP A 655 22.23 -4.15 -19.13
N LYS A 656 23.27 -3.30 -18.97
CA LYS A 656 24.65 -3.76 -18.75
C LYS A 656 24.85 -4.45 -17.40
N LEU A 657 24.37 -3.86 -16.30
CA LEU A 657 24.55 -4.41 -14.95
C LEU A 657 23.75 -5.70 -14.77
N PHE A 658 22.54 -5.76 -15.33
CA PHE A 658 21.71 -6.96 -15.24
C PHE A 658 22.20 -8.07 -16.18
N ALA A 659 22.73 -7.73 -17.36
CA ALA A 659 23.39 -8.69 -18.24
C ALA A 659 24.67 -9.26 -17.63
N GLU A 660 25.50 -8.43 -16.98
CA GLU A 660 26.69 -8.87 -16.25
C GLU A 660 26.32 -9.83 -15.10
N TRP A 661 25.28 -9.51 -14.33
CA TRP A 661 24.79 -10.41 -13.28
C TRP A 661 24.29 -11.76 -13.84
N ARG A 662 23.50 -11.74 -14.93
CA ARG A 662 23.05 -12.97 -15.62
C ARG A 662 24.22 -13.80 -16.14
N SER A 663 25.32 -13.18 -16.57
CA SER A 663 26.50 -13.89 -17.09
C SER A 663 27.28 -14.64 -16.01
N THR A 664 27.10 -14.27 -14.74
CA THR A 664 27.84 -14.81 -13.60
C THR A 664 27.03 -15.78 -12.74
N HIS A 665 25.75 -16.00 -13.04
CA HIS A 665 24.84 -16.88 -12.28
C HIS A 665 24.17 -17.91 -13.22
N ASP A 666 23.75 -19.07 -12.70
CA ASP A 666 23.04 -20.11 -13.48
C ASP A 666 21.57 -19.71 -13.69
N VAL A 667 21.39 -18.68 -14.53
CA VAL A 667 20.12 -18.01 -14.80
C VAL A 667 19.81 -18.12 -16.29
N LYS A 668 18.60 -18.60 -16.61
CA LYS A 668 18.08 -18.68 -17.99
C LYS A 668 16.77 -17.92 -18.07
N SER A 669 16.33 -17.56 -19.28
CA SER A 669 14.99 -17.01 -19.48
C SER A 669 13.97 -18.13 -19.63
N CYS A 670 12.81 -17.98 -18.99
CA CYS A 670 11.67 -18.84 -19.21
C CYS A 670 11.27 -18.81 -20.70
N PRO A 671 11.16 -19.94 -21.39
CA PRO A 671 10.83 -19.97 -22.83
C PRO A 671 9.39 -19.51 -23.12
N VAL A 672 8.52 -19.48 -22.10
CA VAL A 672 7.12 -19.05 -22.22
C VAL A 672 6.96 -17.56 -21.88
N CYS A 673 7.33 -17.14 -20.67
CA CYS A 673 7.07 -15.78 -20.18
C CYS A 673 8.34 -14.91 -20.04
N ARG A 674 9.49 -15.41 -20.52
CA ARG A 674 10.80 -14.71 -20.60
C ARG A 674 11.42 -14.23 -19.29
N ILE A 675 10.77 -14.47 -18.14
CA ILE A 675 11.35 -14.10 -16.85
C ILE A 675 12.69 -14.81 -16.62
N PRO A 676 13.65 -14.17 -15.95
CA PRO A 676 14.82 -14.85 -15.43
C PRO A 676 14.37 -15.95 -14.45
N ILE A 677 14.81 -17.17 -14.69
CA ILE A 677 14.70 -18.32 -13.80
C ILE A 677 16.10 -18.71 -13.39
N GLU A 678 16.32 -18.88 -12.09
CA GLU A 678 17.60 -19.31 -11.51
C GLU A 678 17.46 -20.74 -11.02
N ARG A 679 18.45 -21.58 -11.29
CA ARG A 679 18.48 -22.95 -10.77
C ARG A 679 19.10 -22.95 -9.37
N SER A 680 18.29 -23.24 -8.35
CA SER A 680 18.76 -23.24 -6.97
C SER A 680 19.61 -24.48 -6.63
N GLU A 681 19.17 -25.73 -6.87
CA GLU A 681 19.99 -26.98 -6.82
C GLU A 681 19.25 -28.22 -7.42
N GLY A 682 20.00 -29.28 -7.76
CA GLY A 682 19.58 -30.70 -7.65
C GLY A 682 18.76 -31.35 -8.78
N CYS A 683 17.96 -30.62 -9.56
CA CYS A 683 17.11 -31.23 -10.60
C CYS A 683 17.05 -30.40 -11.89
N ASN A 684 17.03 -31.06 -13.05
CA ASN A 684 16.81 -30.41 -14.34
C ASN A 684 15.33 -30.11 -14.61
N HIS A 685 14.42 -30.55 -13.75
CA HIS A 685 13.02 -30.15 -13.78
C HIS A 685 12.85 -28.81 -13.08
N MET A 686 12.58 -27.75 -13.85
CA MET A 686 12.24 -26.44 -13.31
C MET A 686 10.78 -26.11 -13.57
N THR A 687 10.09 -25.56 -12.58
CA THR A 687 8.75 -24.98 -12.76
C THR A 687 8.88 -23.47 -12.70
N CYS A 688 8.44 -22.78 -13.76
CA CYS A 688 8.47 -21.33 -13.77
C CYS A 688 7.51 -20.78 -12.69
N THR A 689 8.03 -20.01 -11.74
CA THR A 689 7.24 -19.44 -10.64
C THR A 689 6.16 -18.45 -11.10
N ARG A 690 6.30 -17.87 -12.31
CA ARG A 690 5.33 -16.95 -12.91
C ARG A 690 4.27 -17.68 -13.73
N CYS A 691 4.66 -18.38 -14.80
CA CYS A 691 3.70 -19.01 -15.73
C CYS A 691 3.39 -20.49 -15.43
N GLN A 692 3.99 -21.07 -14.37
CA GLN A 692 3.80 -22.47 -13.95
C GLN A 692 4.11 -23.53 -15.02
N SER A 693 4.78 -23.15 -16.11
CA SER A 693 5.23 -24.11 -17.13
C SER A 693 6.40 -24.94 -16.58
N HIS A 694 6.34 -26.25 -16.78
CA HIS A 694 7.43 -27.16 -16.45
C HIS A 694 8.44 -27.17 -17.59
N ILE A 695 9.70 -26.99 -17.26
CA ILE A 695 10.78 -26.70 -18.19
C ILE A 695 11.93 -27.63 -17.88
N CYS A 696 12.50 -28.25 -18.91
CA CYS A 696 13.78 -28.92 -18.76
C CYS A 696 14.90 -27.86 -18.74
N TRP A 697 15.66 -27.76 -17.66
CA TRP A 697 16.76 -26.79 -17.52
C TRP A 697 17.83 -26.96 -18.59
N GLN A 698 18.06 -28.19 -19.06
CA GLN A 698 19.14 -28.49 -20.00
C GLN A 698 18.84 -27.94 -21.40
N CYS A 699 17.64 -28.20 -21.93
CA CYS A 699 17.27 -27.88 -23.31
C CYS A 699 16.16 -26.82 -23.44
N LEU A 700 15.60 -26.34 -22.32
CA LEU A 700 14.47 -25.41 -22.25
C LEU A 700 13.18 -25.91 -22.94
N ALA A 701 13.04 -27.22 -23.16
CA ALA A 701 11.79 -27.81 -23.64
C ALA A 701 10.65 -27.61 -22.63
N ILE A 702 9.45 -27.32 -23.13
CA ILE A 702 8.26 -26.96 -22.36
C ILE A 702 7.33 -28.16 -22.24
N PHE A 703 6.84 -28.42 -21.03
CA PHE A 703 5.90 -29.48 -20.70
C PHE A 703 4.69 -28.87 -19.97
N PRO A 704 3.61 -28.53 -20.68
CA PRO A 704 2.38 -28.07 -20.04
C PRO A 704 1.87 -29.11 -19.04
N LYS A 705 1.60 -28.71 -17.79
CA LYS A 705 1.17 -29.59 -16.67
C LYS A 705 2.18 -30.65 -16.20
N GLY A 706 3.39 -30.66 -16.75
CA GLY A 706 4.47 -31.55 -16.32
C GLY A 706 4.40 -32.97 -16.91
N ASP A 707 3.45 -33.25 -17.79
CA ASP A 707 3.28 -34.56 -18.40
C ASP A 707 4.50 -34.92 -19.28
N GLY A 708 5.13 -36.07 -19.01
CA GLY A 708 6.23 -36.62 -19.81
C GLY A 708 7.61 -35.97 -19.60
N ILE A 709 7.76 -35.00 -18.70
CA ILE A 709 9.04 -34.30 -18.51
C ILE A 709 10.15 -35.22 -17.96
N TYR A 710 9.81 -36.13 -17.04
CA TYR A 710 10.77 -37.11 -16.51
C TYR A 710 11.18 -38.13 -17.56
N ASP A 711 10.27 -38.52 -18.45
CA ASP A 711 10.59 -39.41 -19.57
C ASP A 711 11.49 -38.71 -20.58
N HIS A 712 11.21 -37.45 -20.90
CA HIS A 712 12.09 -36.63 -21.72
C HIS A 712 13.50 -36.52 -21.12
N MET A 713 13.63 -36.22 -19.83
CA MET A 713 14.94 -36.11 -19.17
C MET A 713 15.71 -37.44 -19.22
N ARG A 714 15.03 -38.57 -18.95
CA ARG A 714 15.64 -39.91 -19.02
C ARG A 714 16.06 -40.28 -20.44
N LEU A 715 15.21 -40.05 -21.43
CA LEU A 715 15.44 -40.48 -22.82
C LEU A 715 16.42 -39.56 -23.57
N THR A 716 16.38 -38.25 -23.29
CA THR A 716 17.13 -37.24 -24.06
C THR A 716 18.44 -36.87 -23.39
N HIS A 717 18.47 -36.83 -22.06
CA HIS A 717 19.63 -36.36 -21.29
C HIS A 717 20.28 -37.46 -20.46
N GLY A 718 19.65 -38.63 -20.33
CA GLY A 718 20.18 -39.78 -19.56
C GLY A 718 20.20 -39.56 -18.04
N THR A 719 19.92 -38.36 -17.56
CA THR A 719 19.91 -38.01 -16.14
C THR A 719 18.73 -37.09 -15.81
N ILE A 720 18.26 -37.17 -14.56
CA ILE A 720 17.20 -36.29 -14.01
C ILE A 720 17.83 -35.13 -13.21
N GLY A 721 19.06 -35.30 -12.73
CA GLY A 721 19.86 -34.29 -12.03
C GLY A 721 21.22 -34.06 -12.69
N GLY A 722 21.84 -32.92 -12.38
CA GLY A 722 23.25 -32.65 -12.70
C GLY A 722 24.15 -33.49 -11.79
N LEU A 723 25.17 -34.13 -12.36
CA LEU A 723 26.30 -34.64 -11.59
C LEU A 723 27.01 -33.44 -10.96
N PHE A 724 27.20 -33.50 -9.63
CA PHE A 724 28.11 -32.59 -8.93
C PHE A 724 29.55 -32.77 -9.42
#